data_AF-A0A1Y3WYR8-F1
#
_entry.id   AF-A0A1Y3WYR8-F1
#
_cell.length_a   1.000
_cell.length_b   1.000
_cell.length_c   1.000
_cell.angle_alpha   90.00
_cell.angle_beta   90.00
_cell.angle_gamma   90.00
#
_symmetry.space_group_name_H-M   'P 1'
#
loop_
_entity.id
_entity.type
_entity.pdbx_description
1 polymer ?
#
loop_
_entity_poly.entity_id
_entity_poly.type
_entity_poly.pdbx_seq_one_letter_code
_entity_poly.pdbx_strand_id
1 'polypeptide(L)'
;MKLNLKNRFIRWTAFLAVILLAGACKDEVALPRKSIALSTHDILAPSFATSFTFDIEANCDWEITVSGDDPSWLSLSTISDTGLATVTATLLDNKTSSSRSLTLRVAARHDASVSDELHFIQAAAAAEGYMGIPDLKALAADGEYVVAEDLKLRGVVVSSVQDDNYFEDCLALQGTPEPGCGITLRCEEKLFYNMGEELEIALKDAVVSRNPQTGMMELKPVSDGSITRTQTTQVMVEALEVSYGELCSGLYESMYVGVYSQVHTPEEGSLSDLTMMDNPMMQDPDNNQFRMLSSQKASFGIDPVPDGSGELRGIAVPDGGSWAIRPCTAADKELTGLRFGASVGIRLPYIFSFYAASQSNKDCKYVTVTDGTFSKLGADFKVVDKNADMGVVLTAQVAANSTSSQFRLTHWADEAAHDNIPAKSMVYGQDSYFLFTIPVAEDLPATFRISFGLSGTGGAPKNWALAYSTDGERFVTPADKSTAISIPSGISGSGFYYYFTMPLTPETPVTKGQTLLLKLYPTDNVSCNGGTAGYNSDSRLHSCLVIEAMPSFETATPDGAIYFEPFDGLTEGLDYLYGDKLAAMLNDCGSDIVDWDTSLRNGLSGTNVRQRPGYAQIGYVESQAVARADYVNQVGALLTPALGAAGTLKLSFRAMAYKTCSDRPKAKAGEPKDKKGDLTSIVVEVIGGGTIDGATRKVIDGLSTTQFDTYSLTIDQATASTQLRFTSDAAADDFSRWFIDDICITR
;
A
#
# COMPACT_ATOMS: atom_id res chain seq x y z
N MET A 1 13.33 71.23 -66.87
CA MET A 1 14.59 70.45 -66.78
C MET A 1 15.01 70.02 -65.35
N LYS A 2 14.27 70.35 -64.27
CA LYS A 2 14.56 69.88 -62.89
C LYS A 2 13.73 68.69 -62.40
N LEU A 3 12.71 68.23 -63.14
CA LEU A 3 11.88 67.07 -62.75
C LEU A 3 12.38 65.71 -63.28
N ASN A 4 13.25 65.68 -64.29
CA ASN A 4 13.66 64.43 -64.95
C ASN A 4 14.89 63.76 -64.31
N LEU A 5 15.58 64.43 -63.38
CA LEU A 5 16.73 63.87 -62.65
C LEU A 5 16.32 63.11 -61.38
N LYS A 6 15.26 63.55 -60.68
CA LYS A 6 14.76 62.86 -59.47
C LYS A 6 14.15 61.49 -59.76
N ASN A 7 13.46 61.31 -60.89
CA ASN A 7 12.86 60.02 -61.27
C ASN A 7 13.87 58.98 -61.77
N ARG A 8 15.05 59.40 -62.26
CA ARG A 8 16.14 58.46 -62.61
C ARG A 8 16.92 58.01 -61.37
N PHE A 9 17.09 58.88 -60.38
CA PHE A 9 17.75 58.50 -59.12
C PHE A 9 16.95 57.48 -58.32
N ILE A 10 15.61 57.64 -58.24
CA ILE A 10 14.73 56.71 -57.51
C ILE A 10 14.66 55.31 -58.17
N ARG A 11 14.75 55.25 -59.51
CA ARG A 11 14.81 53.95 -60.23
C ARG A 11 16.15 53.24 -60.08
N TRP A 12 17.24 53.97 -59.92
CA TRP A 12 18.57 53.38 -59.66
C TRP A 12 18.74 52.93 -58.22
N THR A 13 18.19 53.64 -57.22
CA THR A 13 18.19 53.15 -55.83
C THR A 13 17.26 51.96 -55.60
N ALA A 14 16.12 51.88 -56.31
CA ALA A 14 15.27 50.69 -56.27
C ALA A 14 15.93 49.46 -56.92
N PHE A 15 16.71 49.64 -58.00
CA PHE A 15 17.46 48.55 -58.64
C PHE A 15 18.67 48.11 -57.79
N LEU A 16 19.33 49.05 -57.10
CA LEU A 16 20.43 48.73 -56.18
C LEU A 16 19.94 48.04 -54.89
N ALA A 17 18.75 48.37 -54.40
CA ALA A 17 18.13 47.69 -53.26
C ALA A 17 17.69 46.26 -53.59
N VAL A 18 17.30 45.97 -54.85
CA VAL A 18 17.00 44.60 -55.32
C VAL A 18 18.28 43.78 -55.55
N ILE A 19 19.39 44.41 -55.94
CA ILE A 19 20.70 43.73 -56.07
C ILE A 19 21.35 43.49 -54.69
N LEU A 20 21.12 44.35 -53.71
CA LEU A 20 21.55 44.14 -52.31
C LEU A 20 20.72 43.09 -51.55
N LEU A 21 19.54 42.70 -52.04
CA LEU A 21 18.77 41.56 -51.55
C LEU A 21 19.15 40.23 -52.22
N ALA A 22 19.93 40.26 -53.32
CA ALA A 22 20.44 39.07 -54.00
C ALA A 22 21.85 38.64 -53.50
N GLY A 23 22.39 39.36 -52.51
CA GLY A 23 23.71 39.12 -51.90
C GLY A 23 23.67 38.47 -50.51
N ALA A 24 22.54 37.92 -50.09
CA ALA A 24 22.43 37.09 -48.88
C ALA A 24 22.25 35.61 -49.27
N CYS A 25 23.24 35.07 -49.99
CA CYS A 25 23.43 33.63 -50.12
C CYS A 25 24.70 33.26 -49.33
N LYS A 26 24.57 32.23 -48.48
CA LYS A 26 25.45 31.76 -47.40
C LYS A 26 25.23 32.49 -46.07
N ASP A 27 24.65 31.86 -45.06
CA ASP A 27 24.79 30.43 -44.73
C ASP A 27 23.56 29.60 -45.09
N GLU A 28 23.75 28.57 -45.92
CA GLU A 28 22.98 27.35 -45.70
C GLU A 28 23.39 26.88 -44.31
N VAL A 29 22.59 27.22 -43.29
CA VAL A 29 22.61 26.45 -42.06
C VAL A 29 22.24 25.06 -42.53
N ALA A 30 23.23 24.17 -42.63
CA ALA A 30 23.00 22.78 -42.98
C ALA A 30 21.99 22.26 -41.94
N LEU A 31 20.72 22.17 -42.35
CA LEU A 31 19.72 21.50 -41.56
C LEU A 31 20.29 20.10 -41.27
N PRO A 32 20.22 19.61 -40.03
CA PRO A 32 20.74 18.29 -39.71
C PRO A 32 20.21 17.29 -40.73
N ARG A 33 21.13 16.65 -41.46
CA ARG A 33 20.75 15.66 -42.48
C ARG A 33 19.94 14.57 -41.80
N LYS A 34 18.86 14.14 -42.44
CA LYS A 34 18.09 13.00 -41.95
C LYS A 34 19.03 11.81 -41.77
N SER A 35 18.99 11.18 -40.62
CA SER A 35 19.77 9.99 -40.31
C SER A 35 18.89 8.99 -39.58
N ILE A 36 19.11 7.72 -39.89
CA ILE A 36 18.58 6.56 -39.18
C ILE A 36 19.79 5.63 -38.99
N ALA A 37 19.95 5.10 -37.79
CA ALA A 37 20.93 4.08 -37.48
C ALA A 37 20.33 3.08 -36.49
N LEU A 38 20.60 1.80 -36.68
CA LEU A 38 20.20 0.74 -35.77
C LEU A 38 21.36 0.36 -34.84
N SER A 39 21.02 0.08 -33.58
CA SER A 39 21.99 -0.44 -32.59
C SER A 39 22.55 -1.82 -32.95
N THR A 40 21.85 -2.59 -33.78
CA THR A 40 22.28 -3.90 -34.30
C THR A 40 21.76 -4.11 -35.73
N HIS A 41 22.47 -4.94 -36.49
CA HIS A 41 22.14 -5.29 -37.88
C HIS A 41 21.81 -6.77 -38.07
N ASP A 42 22.10 -7.60 -37.07
CA ASP A 42 21.78 -9.03 -37.07
C ASP A 42 21.24 -9.43 -35.69
N ILE A 43 20.13 -10.18 -35.70
CA ILE A 43 19.61 -10.90 -34.53
C ILE A 43 19.57 -12.38 -34.87
N LEU A 44 20.40 -13.14 -34.17
CA LEU A 44 20.47 -14.59 -34.27
C LEU A 44 19.69 -15.17 -33.08
N ALA A 45 18.55 -15.78 -33.36
CA ALA A 45 17.60 -16.22 -32.34
C ALA A 45 17.56 -17.75 -32.18
N PRO A 46 17.31 -18.27 -30.96
CA PRO A 46 17.04 -19.68 -30.72
C PRO A 46 15.72 -20.10 -31.39
N SER A 47 15.47 -21.41 -31.45
CA SER A 47 14.32 -21.96 -32.15
C SER A 47 12.97 -21.74 -31.48
N PHE A 48 12.94 -21.32 -30.22
CA PHE A 48 11.71 -21.10 -29.46
C PHE A 48 11.31 -19.62 -29.40
N ALA A 49 10.09 -19.36 -28.97
CA ALA A 49 9.53 -18.02 -28.85
C ALA A 49 10.32 -17.16 -27.85
N THR A 50 10.71 -15.97 -28.28
CA THR A 50 11.63 -15.10 -27.52
C THR A 50 11.49 -13.65 -27.95
N SER A 51 11.92 -12.72 -27.08
CA SER A 51 11.94 -11.29 -27.38
C SER A 51 13.38 -10.74 -27.41
N PHE A 52 13.58 -9.72 -28.26
CA PHE A 52 14.81 -8.93 -28.36
C PHE A 52 14.48 -7.44 -28.42
N THR A 53 15.43 -6.59 -28.06
CA THR A 53 15.30 -5.14 -28.21
C THR A 53 16.41 -4.57 -29.10
N PHE A 54 16.07 -3.57 -29.90
CA PHE A 54 17.04 -2.77 -30.62
C PHE A 54 16.62 -1.29 -30.60
N ASP A 55 17.59 -0.41 -30.49
CA ASP A 55 17.39 1.03 -30.58
C ASP A 55 17.48 1.52 -32.02
N ILE A 56 16.59 2.47 -32.35
CA ILE A 56 16.58 3.27 -33.56
C ILE A 56 17.04 4.68 -33.18
N GLU A 57 18.21 5.07 -33.67
CA GLU A 57 18.71 6.43 -33.56
C GLU A 57 18.32 7.21 -34.82
N ALA A 58 17.29 8.06 -34.71
CA ALA A 58 16.84 8.90 -35.80
C ALA A 58 16.62 10.36 -35.38
N ASN A 59 16.77 11.28 -36.34
CA ASN A 59 16.40 12.70 -36.19
C ASN A 59 15.20 13.08 -37.08
N CYS A 60 14.49 12.07 -37.58
CA CYS A 60 13.36 12.19 -38.48
C CYS A 60 12.23 11.23 -38.08
N ASP A 61 11.10 11.36 -38.78
CA ASP A 61 10.01 10.41 -38.74
C ASP A 61 10.30 9.19 -39.62
N TRP A 62 10.03 8.00 -39.09
CA TRP A 62 10.38 6.74 -39.74
C TRP A 62 9.25 5.72 -39.67
N GLU A 63 9.33 4.71 -40.53
CA GLU A 63 8.46 3.55 -40.57
C GLU A 63 9.27 2.26 -40.76
N ILE A 64 8.72 1.15 -40.27
CA ILE A 64 9.31 -0.18 -40.37
C ILE A 64 8.54 -1.01 -41.39
N THR A 65 9.27 -1.66 -42.28
CA THR A 65 8.74 -2.67 -43.20
C THR A 65 9.46 -3.99 -42.97
N VAL A 66 8.71 -5.10 -42.91
CA VAL A 66 9.26 -6.45 -42.71
C VAL A 66 9.08 -7.24 -44.00
N SER A 67 10.13 -7.94 -44.42
CA SER A 67 10.15 -8.73 -45.66
C SER A 67 10.76 -10.12 -45.44
N GLY A 68 10.21 -11.11 -46.16
CA GLY A 68 10.64 -12.50 -46.20
C GLY A 68 9.46 -13.45 -46.45
N ASP A 69 9.72 -14.76 -46.46
CA ASP A 69 8.75 -15.77 -46.92
C ASP A 69 7.47 -15.83 -46.08
N ASP A 70 7.59 -15.59 -44.77
CA ASP A 70 6.48 -15.51 -43.83
C ASP A 70 6.83 -14.56 -42.68
N PRO A 71 6.34 -13.31 -42.66
CA PRO A 71 6.61 -12.36 -41.57
C PRO A 71 5.74 -12.57 -40.33
N SER A 72 4.78 -13.50 -40.34
CA SER A 72 3.79 -13.65 -39.26
C SER A 72 4.38 -14.11 -37.92
N TRP A 73 5.62 -14.62 -37.92
CA TRP A 73 6.32 -15.05 -36.71
C TRP A 73 7.06 -13.93 -35.97
N LEU A 74 7.04 -12.69 -36.48
CA LEU A 74 7.64 -11.53 -35.83
C LEU A 74 6.55 -10.48 -35.52
N SER A 75 6.48 -10.05 -34.26
CA SER A 75 5.69 -8.92 -33.80
C SER A 75 6.61 -7.80 -33.30
N LEU A 76 6.24 -6.54 -33.53
CA LEU A 76 7.00 -5.37 -33.09
C LEU A 76 6.15 -4.48 -32.17
N SER A 77 6.75 -3.95 -31.11
CA SER A 77 6.07 -3.03 -30.18
C SER A 77 5.61 -1.72 -30.84
N THR A 78 6.32 -1.29 -31.88
CA THR A 78 5.95 -0.16 -32.74
C THR A 78 6.46 -0.39 -34.17
N ILE A 79 5.79 0.21 -35.14
CA ILE A 79 6.13 0.13 -36.56
C ILE A 79 6.38 1.51 -37.20
N SER A 80 6.17 2.60 -36.46
CA SER A 80 6.50 3.95 -36.94
C SER A 80 6.56 4.92 -35.76
N ASP A 81 7.52 5.85 -35.76
CA ASP A 81 7.63 6.90 -34.75
C ASP A 81 8.35 8.15 -35.30
N THR A 82 8.73 9.08 -34.42
CA THR A 82 9.58 10.24 -34.71
C THR A 82 10.73 10.32 -33.72
N GLY A 83 11.96 10.43 -34.25
CA GLY A 83 13.15 10.53 -33.42
C GLY A 83 13.60 9.17 -32.88
N LEU A 84 14.16 9.19 -31.68
CA LEU A 84 14.70 7.99 -31.02
C LEU A 84 13.58 7.06 -30.55
N ALA A 85 13.77 5.75 -30.70
CA ALA A 85 12.91 4.75 -30.08
C ALA A 85 13.66 3.46 -29.78
N THR A 86 13.18 2.72 -28.78
CA THR A 86 13.56 1.32 -28.52
C THR A 86 12.40 0.44 -28.97
N VAL A 87 12.69 -0.53 -29.85
CA VAL A 87 11.67 -1.44 -30.40
C VAL A 87 11.89 -2.83 -29.82
N THR A 88 10.81 -3.44 -29.32
CA THR A 88 10.80 -4.85 -28.90
C THR A 88 10.30 -5.70 -30.05
N ALA A 89 11.09 -6.70 -30.42
CA ALA A 89 10.80 -7.72 -31.42
C ALA A 89 10.49 -9.04 -30.73
N THR A 90 9.25 -9.52 -30.85
CA THR A 90 8.79 -10.80 -30.26
C THR A 90 8.62 -11.84 -31.36
N LEU A 91 9.36 -12.94 -31.24
CA LEU A 91 9.38 -14.04 -32.21
C LEU A 91 8.52 -15.20 -31.70
N LEU A 92 7.79 -15.87 -32.60
CA LEU A 92 7.13 -17.15 -32.32
C LEU A 92 8.11 -18.33 -32.44
N ASP A 93 7.71 -19.53 -31.99
CA ASP A 93 8.48 -20.76 -32.16
C ASP A 93 8.74 -21.08 -33.64
N ASN A 94 9.95 -21.52 -33.96
CA ASN A 94 10.28 -22.18 -35.22
C ASN A 94 10.23 -23.70 -35.06
N LYS A 95 9.04 -24.28 -35.18
CA LYS A 95 8.81 -25.74 -35.04
C LYS A 95 9.31 -26.58 -36.22
N THR A 96 10.03 -25.98 -37.16
CA THR A 96 10.51 -26.66 -38.36
C THR A 96 11.92 -27.22 -38.19
N SER A 97 12.33 -28.10 -39.10
CA SER A 97 13.68 -28.67 -39.14
C SER A 97 14.71 -27.77 -39.82
N SER A 98 14.32 -26.54 -40.19
CA SER A 98 15.18 -25.59 -40.93
C SER A 98 15.16 -24.23 -40.25
N SER A 99 16.29 -23.52 -40.28
CA SER A 99 16.32 -22.11 -39.86
C SER A 99 15.45 -21.26 -40.80
N ARG A 100 14.92 -20.16 -40.27
CA ARG A 100 14.12 -19.18 -41.02
C ARG A 100 14.65 -17.77 -40.81
N SER A 101 14.37 -16.85 -41.73
CA SER A 101 14.90 -15.48 -41.66
C SER A 101 13.93 -14.41 -42.16
N LEU A 102 14.06 -13.20 -41.63
CA LEU A 102 13.35 -12.00 -42.07
C LEU A 102 14.33 -10.82 -42.15
N THR A 103 14.01 -9.85 -43.00
CA THR A 103 14.70 -8.56 -43.03
C THR A 103 13.73 -7.46 -42.65
N LEU A 104 14.10 -6.71 -41.63
CA LEU A 104 13.44 -5.51 -41.15
C LEU A 104 14.15 -4.30 -41.74
N ARG A 105 13.40 -3.41 -42.38
CA ARG A 105 13.90 -2.16 -42.95
C ARG A 105 13.23 -0.97 -42.30
N VAL A 106 14.04 -0.12 -41.66
CA VAL A 106 13.61 1.15 -41.06
C VAL A 106 13.92 2.27 -42.04
N ALA A 107 12.93 3.02 -42.49
CA ALA A 107 13.11 4.07 -43.50
C ALA A 107 12.42 5.37 -43.09
N ALA A 108 13.00 6.52 -43.47
CA ALA A 108 12.37 7.81 -43.23
C ALA A 108 11.12 7.95 -44.12
N ARG A 109 9.96 8.29 -43.53
CA ARG A 109 8.65 8.27 -44.24
C ARG A 109 8.61 9.15 -45.50
N HIS A 110 9.36 10.25 -45.48
CA HIS A 110 9.42 11.22 -46.56
C HIS A 110 10.72 11.20 -47.36
N ASP A 111 11.61 10.24 -47.10
CA ASP A 111 12.83 10.01 -47.88
C ASP A 111 13.31 8.57 -47.68
N ALA A 112 12.75 7.64 -48.46
CA ALA A 112 13.06 6.22 -48.35
C ALA A 112 14.52 5.86 -48.69
N SER A 113 15.34 6.80 -49.17
CA SER A 113 16.78 6.59 -49.37
C SER A 113 17.57 6.67 -48.07
N VAL A 114 17.01 7.30 -47.03
CA VAL A 114 17.52 7.27 -45.67
C VAL A 114 16.85 6.09 -44.97
N SER A 115 17.57 4.98 -44.91
CA SER A 115 17.12 3.74 -44.28
C SER A 115 18.27 2.95 -43.71
N ASP A 116 17.95 2.04 -42.80
CA ASP A 116 18.85 1.05 -42.26
C ASP A 116 18.13 -0.30 -42.13
N GLU A 117 18.87 -1.40 -42.07
CA GLU A 117 18.33 -2.77 -42.14
C GLU A 117 18.86 -3.67 -41.01
N LEU A 118 17.98 -4.55 -40.55
CA LEU A 118 18.23 -5.54 -39.52
C LEU A 118 17.74 -6.91 -40.00
N HIS A 119 18.62 -7.91 -39.93
CA HIS A 119 18.32 -9.28 -40.31
C HIS A 119 18.03 -10.14 -39.08
N PHE A 120 16.89 -10.83 -39.09
CA PHE A 120 16.56 -11.85 -38.11
C PHE A 120 16.82 -13.22 -38.71
N ILE A 121 17.54 -14.08 -37.99
CA ILE A 121 17.72 -15.49 -38.33
C ILE A 121 17.36 -16.32 -37.09
N GLN A 122 16.32 -17.14 -37.20
CA GLN A 122 15.88 -18.02 -36.12
C GLN A 122 16.25 -19.47 -36.42
N ALA A 123 16.89 -20.14 -35.45
CA ALA A 123 17.32 -21.53 -35.57
C ALA A 123 16.15 -22.52 -35.74
N ALA A 124 16.43 -23.70 -36.30
CA ALA A 124 15.48 -24.82 -36.37
C ALA A 124 15.21 -25.44 -34.99
N ALA A 125 13.98 -25.86 -34.70
CA ALA A 125 13.68 -26.61 -33.46
C ALA A 125 14.27 -28.02 -33.45
N ALA A 126 14.42 -28.64 -34.61
CA ALA A 126 14.98 -29.98 -34.76
C ALA A 126 15.97 -30.00 -35.92
N ALA A 127 17.25 -29.80 -35.62
CA ALA A 127 18.33 -30.00 -36.57
C ALA A 127 18.93 -31.40 -36.40
N GLU A 128 19.37 -32.01 -37.50
CA GLU A 128 20.08 -33.28 -37.47
C GLU A 128 21.30 -33.17 -36.53
N GLY A 129 21.43 -34.12 -35.59
CA GLY A 129 22.49 -34.12 -34.58
C GLY A 129 22.17 -33.40 -33.26
N TYR A 130 20.94 -32.92 -33.05
CA TYR A 130 20.52 -32.30 -31.78
C TYR A 130 19.45 -33.10 -31.03
N MET A 131 19.46 -32.98 -29.71
CA MET A 131 18.50 -33.58 -28.78
C MET A 131 17.88 -32.50 -27.87
N GLY A 132 16.57 -32.58 -27.65
CA GLY A 132 15.85 -31.70 -26.73
C GLY A 132 16.08 -32.07 -25.27
N ILE A 133 15.95 -31.09 -24.38
CA ILE A 133 16.05 -31.30 -22.92
C ILE A 133 15.03 -32.37 -22.41
N PRO A 134 13.75 -32.37 -22.83
CA PRO A 134 12.80 -33.39 -22.37
C PRO A 134 13.23 -34.82 -22.75
N ASP A 135 13.69 -35.02 -23.99
CA ASP A 135 14.15 -36.32 -24.47
C ASP A 135 15.39 -36.79 -23.70
N LEU A 136 16.34 -35.87 -23.46
CA LEU A 136 17.53 -36.16 -22.68
C LEU A 136 17.18 -36.57 -21.24
N LYS A 137 16.25 -35.86 -20.58
CA LYS A 137 15.78 -36.21 -19.23
C LYS A 137 15.06 -37.57 -19.21
N ALA A 138 14.31 -37.89 -20.26
CA ALA A 138 13.62 -39.17 -20.37
C ALA A 138 14.59 -40.36 -20.42
N LEU A 139 15.78 -40.19 -21.01
CA LEU A 139 16.83 -41.23 -21.02
C LEU A 139 17.37 -41.55 -19.62
N ALA A 140 17.34 -40.57 -18.71
CA ALA A 140 17.78 -40.71 -17.31
C ALA A 140 16.63 -40.97 -16.32
N ALA A 141 15.43 -41.33 -16.81
CA ALA A 141 14.27 -41.55 -15.95
C ALA A 141 14.46 -42.68 -14.93
N ASP A 142 15.18 -43.74 -15.32
CA ASP A 142 15.43 -44.94 -14.50
C ASP A 142 16.75 -44.90 -13.71
N GLY A 143 17.47 -43.78 -13.77
CA GLY A 143 18.76 -43.59 -13.09
C GLY A 143 19.79 -42.85 -13.92
N GLU A 144 21.05 -42.95 -13.51
CA GLU A 144 22.17 -42.36 -14.26
C GLU A 144 22.23 -42.91 -15.69
N TYR A 145 22.36 -42.00 -16.65
CA TYR A 145 22.48 -42.32 -18.07
C TYR A 145 23.72 -41.68 -18.67
N VAL A 146 24.46 -42.45 -19.46
CA VAL A 146 25.63 -41.97 -20.22
C VAL A 146 25.24 -41.93 -21.70
N VAL A 147 25.36 -40.76 -22.32
CA VAL A 147 24.94 -40.56 -23.70
C VAL A 147 25.98 -41.15 -24.67
N ALA A 148 25.62 -42.21 -25.37
CA ALA A 148 26.53 -42.90 -26.29
C ALA A 148 26.63 -42.23 -27.68
N GLU A 149 25.61 -41.47 -28.06
CA GLU A 149 25.45 -40.91 -29.39
C GLU A 149 26.19 -39.57 -29.54
N ASP A 150 26.71 -39.28 -30.74
CA ASP A 150 27.36 -38.01 -31.05
C ASP A 150 26.31 -36.94 -31.35
N LEU A 151 25.63 -36.50 -30.29
CA LEU A 151 24.56 -35.52 -30.31
C LEU A 151 24.96 -34.25 -29.57
N LYS A 152 24.20 -33.19 -29.81
CA LYS A 152 24.33 -31.90 -29.15
C LYS A 152 23.03 -31.46 -28.50
N LEU A 153 23.13 -30.60 -27.50
CA LEU A 153 22.00 -29.92 -26.88
C LEU A 153 22.19 -28.42 -26.98
N ARG A 154 21.09 -27.68 -27.15
CA ARG A 154 21.07 -26.23 -27.01
C ARG A 154 20.15 -25.82 -25.87
N GLY A 155 20.57 -24.81 -25.13
CA GLY A 155 19.78 -24.23 -24.06
C GLY A 155 20.25 -22.82 -23.75
N VAL A 156 19.31 -21.95 -23.37
CA VAL A 156 19.58 -20.60 -22.91
C VAL A 156 19.86 -20.63 -21.42
N VAL A 157 20.91 -19.93 -20.99
CA VAL A 157 21.24 -19.76 -19.59
C VAL A 157 20.19 -18.89 -18.91
N VAL A 158 19.58 -19.39 -17.84
CA VAL A 158 18.58 -18.65 -17.06
C VAL A 158 19.01 -18.35 -15.61
N SER A 159 20.18 -18.85 -15.20
CA SER A 159 20.84 -18.50 -13.94
C SER A 159 21.74 -17.27 -14.07
N SER A 160 21.85 -16.47 -13.01
CA SER A 160 22.78 -15.34 -12.94
C SER A 160 24.09 -15.73 -12.27
N VAL A 161 25.19 -15.70 -13.02
CA VAL A 161 26.54 -15.85 -12.45
C VAL A 161 26.97 -14.61 -11.64
N GLN A 162 26.42 -13.44 -11.98
CA GLN A 162 26.73 -12.16 -11.35
C GLN A 162 26.16 -12.09 -9.93
N ASP A 163 24.91 -12.54 -9.77
CA ASP A 163 24.22 -12.51 -8.49
C ASP A 163 24.47 -13.75 -7.64
N ASP A 164 25.04 -14.82 -8.20
CA ASP A 164 25.58 -15.99 -7.50
C ASP A 164 24.59 -16.71 -6.56
N ASN A 165 23.31 -16.77 -6.94
CA ASN A 165 22.26 -17.43 -6.16
C ASN A 165 21.85 -18.83 -6.67
N TYR A 166 22.69 -19.45 -7.49
CA TYR A 166 22.47 -20.82 -7.97
C TYR A 166 23.47 -21.80 -7.34
N PHE A 167 23.37 -23.09 -7.68
CA PHE A 167 24.30 -24.09 -7.15
C PHE A 167 25.73 -23.81 -7.64
N GLU A 168 26.72 -24.07 -6.78
CA GLU A 168 28.14 -23.92 -7.11
C GLU A 168 28.50 -24.75 -8.34
N ASP A 169 29.33 -24.21 -9.22
CA ASP A 169 29.76 -24.82 -10.49
C ASP A 169 28.61 -25.36 -11.37
N CYS A 170 27.47 -24.66 -11.34
CA CYS A 170 26.29 -25.00 -12.12
C CYS A 170 25.68 -23.81 -12.84
N LEU A 171 25.02 -24.10 -13.97
CA LEU A 171 24.15 -23.18 -14.70
C LEU A 171 22.77 -23.82 -14.88
N ALA A 172 21.71 -23.02 -14.82
CA ALA A 172 20.39 -23.47 -15.23
C ALA A 172 20.21 -23.20 -16.72
N LEU A 173 19.86 -24.24 -17.49
CA LEU A 173 19.57 -24.14 -18.91
C LEU A 173 18.09 -24.39 -19.16
N GLN A 174 17.52 -23.55 -20.02
CA GLN A 174 16.15 -23.66 -20.48
C GLN A 174 16.12 -23.78 -22.01
N GLY A 175 15.33 -24.73 -22.50
CA GLY A 175 14.95 -24.83 -23.90
C GLY A 175 13.71 -23.99 -24.18
N THR A 176 12.75 -24.55 -24.91
CA THR A 176 11.42 -23.95 -25.08
C THR A 176 10.77 -23.69 -23.71
N PRO A 177 10.03 -22.58 -23.51
CA PRO A 177 9.31 -22.29 -22.27
C PRO A 177 8.06 -23.18 -22.09
N GLU A 178 8.24 -24.50 -22.16
CA GLU A 178 7.24 -25.54 -21.98
C GLU A 178 7.63 -26.46 -20.81
N PRO A 179 6.67 -27.13 -20.15
CA PRO A 179 6.96 -28.04 -19.03
C PRO A 179 7.98 -29.12 -19.44
N GLY A 180 8.99 -29.35 -18.60
CA GLY A 180 10.02 -30.39 -18.79
C GLY A 180 11.27 -29.91 -19.54
N CYS A 181 11.31 -28.66 -20.00
CA CYS A 181 12.38 -28.13 -20.84
C CYS A 181 13.53 -27.45 -20.08
N GLY A 182 13.65 -27.66 -18.76
CA GLY A 182 14.77 -27.17 -17.96
C GLY A 182 15.71 -28.29 -17.51
N ILE A 183 17.01 -28.00 -17.48
CA ILE A 183 18.06 -28.88 -16.94
C ILE A 183 19.18 -28.09 -16.26
N THR A 184 19.79 -28.66 -15.23
CA THR A 184 20.99 -28.09 -14.61
C THR A 184 22.23 -28.57 -15.34
N LEU A 185 23.08 -27.67 -15.83
CA LEU A 185 24.39 -27.99 -16.36
C LEU A 185 25.42 -27.98 -15.22
N ARG A 186 26.16 -29.07 -15.05
CA ARG A 186 27.25 -29.23 -14.08
C ARG A 186 28.60 -29.04 -14.77
N CYS A 187 29.39 -28.08 -14.30
CA CYS A 187 30.71 -27.76 -14.83
C CYS A 187 31.82 -28.30 -13.92
N GLU A 188 33.06 -28.33 -14.42
CA GLU A 188 34.25 -28.65 -13.62
C GLU A 188 34.69 -27.46 -12.75
N GLU A 189 34.49 -26.24 -13.27
CA GLU A 189 34.71 -24.99 -12.56
C GLU A 189 33.60 -23.97 -12.85
N LYS A 190 33.63 -22.84 -12.13
CA LYS A 190 32.68 -21.75 -12.33
C LYS A 190 32.88 -21.09 -13.70
N LEU A 191 31.95 -21.31 -14.61
CA LEU A 191 31.90 -20.66 -15.92
C LEU A 191 31.10 -19.34 -15.87
N PHE A 192 31.58 -18.32 -16.59
CA PHE A 192 31.01 -16.98 -16.60
C PHE A 192 30.16 -16.74 -17.85
N TYR A 193 28.99 -17.38 -17.90
CA TYR A 193 27.97 -17.13 -18.92
C TYR A 193 26.83 -16.28 -18.34
N ASN A 194 26.35 -15.33 -19.15
CA ASN A 194 25.28 -14.43 -18.73
C ASN A 194 23.91 -15.05 -18.99
N MET A 195 22.93 -14.65 -18.18
CA MET A 195 21.52 -14.97 -18.44
C MET A 195 21.11 -14.48 -19.84
N GLY A 196 20.42 -15.32 -20.61
CA GLY A 196 20.04 -15.05 -21.99
C GLY A 196 21.03 -15.53 -23.05
N GLU A 197 22.23 -15.98 -22.68
CA GLU A 197 23.17 -16.58 -23.64
C GLU A 197 22.76 -18.02 -23.97
N GLU A 198 22.72 -18.38 -25.27
CA GLU A 198 22.53 -19.77 -25.70
C GLU A 198 23.87 -20.51 -25.71
N LEU A 199 23.86 -21.70 -25.12
CA LEU A 199 24.98 -22.63 -25.12
C LEU A 199 24.65 -23.86 -25.97
N GLU A 200 25.66 -24.37 -26.66
CA GLU A 200 25.67 -25.65 -27.34
C GLU A 200 26.61 -26.61 -26.61
N ILE A 201 26.08 -27.76 -26.22
CA ILE A 201 26.76 -28.76 -25.39
C ILE A 201 26.92 -30.05 -26.20
N ALA A 202 28.14 -30.53 -26.36
CA ALA A 202 28.39 -31.86 -26.91
C ALA A 202 28.00 -32.93 -25.87
N LEU A 203 27.13 -33.86 -26.26
CA LEU A 203 26.54 -34.83 -25.35
C LEU A 203 27.29 -36.15 -25.30
N LYS A 204 28.13 -36.49 -26.29
CA LYS A 204 28.82 -37.79 -26.29
C LYS A 204 29.63 -38.00 -25.02
N ASP A 205 29.39 -39.13 -24.36
CA ASP A 205 29.96 -39.54 -23.08
C ASP A 205 29.59 -38.61 -21.89
N ALA A 206 28.65 -37.67 -22.08
CA ALA A 206 28.08 -36.88 -21.01
C ALA A 206 27.17 -37.72 -20.12
N VAL A 207 27.11 -37.37 -18.84
CA VAL A 207 26.32 -38.07 -17.82
C VAL A 207 25.11 -37.22 -17.45
N VAL A 208 23.93 -37.83 -17.45
CA VAL A 208 22.70 -37.22 -16.95
C VAL A 208 22.22 -38.02 -15.74
N SER A 209 22.06 -37.36 -14.60
CA SER A 209 21.66 -38.02 -13.37
C SER A 209 21.03 -37.06 -12.37
N ARG A 210 20.24 -37.58 -11.43
CA ARG A 210 19.73 -36.79 -10.31
C ARG A 210 20.80 -36.66 -9.24
N ASN A 211 21.21 -35.44 -8.93
CA ASN A 211 22.20 -35.14 -7.92
C ASN A 211 21.62 -35.39 -6.51
N PRO A 212 22.26 -36.21 -5.66
CA PRO A 212 21.69 -36.58 -4.36
C PRO A 212 21.78 -35.47 -3.30
N GLN A 213 22.62 -34.44 -3.50
CA GLN A 213 22.74 -33.30 -2.59
C GLN A 213 21.77 -32.17 -2.94
N THR A 214 21.70 -31.81 -4.22
CA THR A 214 20.87 -30.70 -4.70
C THR A 214 19.45 -31.15 -5.06
N GLY A 215 19.27 -32.43 -5.34
CA GLY A 215 18.03 -33.00 -5.86
C GLY A 215 17.80 -32.71 -7.33
N MET A 216 18.61 -31.88 -8.00
CA MET A 216 18.41 -31.48 -9.41
C MET A 216 18.70 -32.61 -10.39
N MET A 217 18.03 -32.63 -11.55
CA MET A 217 18.52 -33.37 -12.72
C MET A 217 19.67 -32.59 -13.37
N GLU A 218 20.88 -33.17 -13.31
CA GLU A 218 22.12 -32.55 -13.80
C GLU A 218 22.62 -33.24 -15.07
N LEU A 219 22.97 -32.44 -16.07
CA LEU A 219 23.79 -32.81 -17.22
C LEU A 219 25.24 -32.43 -16.91
N LYS A 220 26.14 -33.43 -16.90
CA LYS A 220 27.58 -33.25 -16.75
C LYS A 220 28.28 -33.65 -18.05
N PRO A 221 28.78 -32.69 -18.85
CA PRO A 221 29.61 -32.98 -20.02
C PRO A 221 30.94 -33.65 -19.62
N VAL A 222 31.65 -34.20 -20.61
CA VAL A 222 32.97 -34.84 -20.41
C VAL A 222 34.00 -33.86 -19.83
N SER A 223 33.91 -32.60 -20.23
CA SER A 223 34.72 -31.48 -19.71
C SER A 223 34.08 -30.15 -20.10
N ASP A 224 34.51 -29.06 -19.47
CA ASP A 224 34.01 -27.72 -19.78
C ASP A 224 34.30 -27.28 -21.22
N GLY A 225 35.32 -27.86 -21.88
CA GLY A 225 35.58 -27.65 -23.31
C GLY A 225 34.50 -28.20 -24.25
N SER A 226 33.54 -28.97 -23.74
CA SER A 226 32.36 -29.46 -24.47
C SER A 226 31.21 -28.46 -24.50
N ILE A 227 31.36 -27.32 -23.81
CA ILE A 227 30.38 -26.25 -23.69
C ILE A 227 30.85 -25.09 -24.56
N THR A 228 30.02 -24.67 -25.51
CA THR A 228 30.35 -23.57 -26.42
C THR A 228 29.22 -22.56 -26.49
N ARG A 229 29.54 -21.26 -26.47
CA ARG A 229 28.55 -20.22 -26.73
C ARG A 229 28.19 -20.25 -28.21
N THR A 230 26.90 -20.23 -28.54
CA THR A 230 26.48 -20.12 -29.93
C THR A 230 26.62 -18.67 -30.41
N GLN A 231 26.40 -18.43 -31.70
CA GLN A 231 26.42 -17.07 -32.25
C GLN A 231 25.12 -16.29 -31.96
N THR A 232 24.18 -16.84 -31.17
CA THR A 232 22.91 -16.15 -30.91
C THR A 232 23.11 -14.83 -30.20
N THR A 233 22.28 -13.86 -30.55
CA THR A 233 22.08 -12.65 -29.77
C THR A 233 21.54 -13.02 -28.40
N GLN A 234 21.99 -12.34 -27.35
CA GLN A 234 21.53 -12.57 -25.99
C GLN A 234 20.01 -12.33 -25.91
N VAL A 235 19.29 -13.34 -25.42
CA VAL A 235 17.84 -13.36 -25.27
C VAL A 235 17.41 -12.55 -24.05
N MET A 236 16.33 -11.78 -24.18
CA MET A 236 15.61 -11.28 -23.02
C MET A 236 14.78 -12.41 -22.41
N VAL A 237 15.28 -12.98 -21.31
CA VAL A 237 14.58 -14.09 -20.63
C VAL A 237 13.41 -13.52 -19.82
N GLU A 238 12.20 -14.00 -20.13
CA GLU A 238 10.99 -13.70 -19.37
C GLU A 238 10.62 -14.89 -18.47
N ALA A 239 10.12 -14.60 -17.27
CA ALA A 239 9.66 -15.62 -16.35
C ALA A 239 8.37 -16.25 -16.88
N LEU A 240 8.29 -17.57 -16.87
CA LEU A 240 7.06 -18.27 -17.18
C LEU A 240 6.13 -18.24 -15.96
N GLU A 241 5.00 -17.56 -16.06
CA GLU A 241 4.01 -17.50 -14.99
C GLU A 241 3.42 -18.91 -14.75
N VAL A 242 3.49 -19.39 -13.51
CA VAL A 242 2.99 -20.71 -13.10
C VAL A 242 2.21 -20.60 -11.79
N SER A 243 1.24 -21.49 -11.62
CA SER A 243 0.54 -21.69 -10.34
C SER A 243 1.38 -22.47 -9.32
N TYR A 244 0.99 -22.42 -8.04
CA TYR A 244 1.60 -23.27 -7.01
C TYR A 244 1.53 -24.77 -7.37
N GLY A 245 0.39 -25.24 -7.90
CA GLY A 245 0.23 -26.63 -8.32
C GLY A 245 1.18 -27.03 -9.45
N GLU A 246 1.41 -26.13 -10.41
CA GLU A 246 2.37 -26.32 -11.50
C GLU A 246 3.81 -26.33 -11.00
N LEU A 247 4.18 -25.43 -10.08
CA LEU A 247 5.49 -25.45 -9.41
C LEU A 247 5.71 -26.81 -8.73
N CYS A 248 4.73 -27.27 -7.94
CA CYS A 248 4.81 -28.54 -7.22
C CYS A 248 4.80 -29.78 -8.10
N SER A 249 4.40 -29.67 -9.38
CA SER A 249 4.47 -30.79 -10.34
C SER A 249 5.90 -31.23 -10.63
N GLY A 250 6.87 -30.32 -10.45
CA GLY A 250 8.28 -30.54 -10.77
C GLY A 250 8.62 -30.55 -12.25
N LEU A 251 7.65 -30.34 -13.14
CA LEU A 251 7.91 -30.26 -14.57
C LEU A 251 8.74 -29.03 -14.94
N TYR A 252 8.71 -27.98 -14.12
CA TYR A 252 9.43 -26.72 -14.38
C TYR A 252 10.83 -26.66 -13.75
N GLU A 253 11.36 -27.79 -13.28
CA GLU A 253 12.73 -27.89 -12.74
C GLU A 253 13.76 -27.21 -13.65
N SER A 254 14.63 -26.37 -13.07
CA SER A 254 15.67 -25.59 -13.78
C SER A 254 15.17 -24.56 -14.78
N MET A 255 13.86 -24.28 -14.82
CA MET A 255 13.28 -23.22 -15.64
C MET A 255 13.12 -21.94 -14.84
N TYR A 256 13.14 -20.80 -15.54
CA TYR A 256 12.87 -19.49 -14.95
C TYR A 256 11.37 -19.22 -14.95
N VAL A 257 10.79 -19.21 -13.76
CA VAL A 257 9.34 -19.14 -13.53
C VAL A 257 8.98 -17.95 -12.64
N GLY A 258 7.71 -17.57 -12.66
CA GLY A 258 7.12 -16.55 -11.80
C GLY A 258 5.89 -17.09 -11.07
N VAL A 259 5.79 -16.84 -9.76
CA VAL A 259 4.62 -17.20 -8.94
C VAL A 259 4.13 -15.98 -8.17
N TYR A 260 2.87 -15.59 -8.38
CA TYR A 260 2.25 -14.51 -7.62
C TYR A 260 2.12 -14.87 -6.14
N SER A 261 2.89 -14.20 -5.30
CA SER A 261 3.09 -14.57 -3.90
C SER A 261 3.56 -13.38 -3.05
N GLN A 262 3.67 -13.61 -1.75
CA GLN A 262 4.33 -12.72 -0.79
C GLN A 262 5.10 -13.54 0.23
N VAL A 263 5.97 -12.89 1.01
CA VAL A 263 6.60 -13.53 2.16
C VAL A 263 5.53 -13.82 3.22
N HIS A 264 5.43 -15.05 3.69
CA HIS A 264 4.57 -15.44 4.80
C HIS A 264 5.12 -14.86 6.11
N THR A 265 4.31 -14.06 6.80
CA THR A 265 4.64 -13.59 8.15
C THR A 265 4.49 -14.77 9.14
N PRO A 266 5.55 -15.15 9.88
CA PRO A 266 5.47 -16.19 10.92
C PRO A 266 4.49 -15.79 12.04
N GLU A 267 3.81 -16.76 12.67
CA GLU A 267 2.88 -16.47 13.79
C GLU A 267 3.56 -15.78 15.00
N GLU A 268 4.85 -16.05 15.21
CA GLU A 268 5.70 -15.41 16.22
C GLU A 268 6.92 -14.78 15.51
N GLY A 269 6.81 -13.54 15.04
CA GLY A 269 7.91 -12.81 14.41
C GLY A 269 7.44 -11.60 13.61
N SER A 270 8.38 -10.83 13.09
CA SER A 270 8.14 -9.70 12.17
C SER A 270 8.97 -9.91 10.90
N LEU A 271 8.46 -9.47 9.75
CA LEU A 271 9.22 -9.48 8.49
C LEU A 271 10.52 -8.67 8.60
N SER A 272 10.55 -7.65 9.46
CA SER A 272 11.74 -6.82 9.70
C SER A 272 12.95 -7.61 10.21
N ASP A 273 12.72 -8.80 10.77
CA ASP A 273 13.75 -9.62 11.37
C ASP A 273 14.32 -10.66 10.39
N LEU A 274 13.77 -10.73 9.17
CA LEU A 274 14.14 -11.70 8.15
C LEU A 274 14.98 -11.06 7.03
N THR A 275 15.96 -11.82 6.56
CA THR A 275 16.76 -11.53 5.38
C THR A 275 16.53 -12.59 4.30
N MET A 276 16.95 -12.30 3.07
CA MET A 276 16.80 -13.24 1.95
C MET A 276 17.48 -14.60 2.24
N MET A 277 18.64 -14.60 2.89
CA MET A 277 19.41 -15.81 3.22
C MET A 277 18.77 -16.69 4.30
N ASP A 278 17.76 -16.18 5.02
CA ASP A 278 16.97 -16.99 5.97
C ASP A 278 16.01 -17.94 5.24
N ASN A 279 15.96 -17.88 3.90
CA ASN A 279 15.15 -18.72 3.03
C ASN A 279 13.65 -18.69 3.41
N PRO A 280 13.03 -17.49 3.39
CA PRO A 280 11.72 -17.29 3.95
C PRO A 280 10.65 -18.15 3.26
N MET A 281 9.59 -18.44 4.03
CA MET A 281 8.41 -19.07 3.49
C MET A 281 7.62 -18.06 2.67
N MET A 282 7.22 -18.43 1.46
CA MET A 282 6.31 -17.66 0.62
C MET A 282 4.89 -18.21 0.78
N GLN A 283 3.89 -17.37 0.53
CA GLN A 283 2.50 -17.77 0.42
C GLN A 283 1.86 -17.18 -0.84
N ASP A 284 1.04 -17.97 -1.52
CA ASP A 284 0.14 -17.50 -2.58
C ASP A 284 -1.23 -17.03 -1.99
N PRO A 285 -2.13 -16.47 -2.80
CA PRO A 285 -3.45 -16.01 -2.34
C PRO A 285 -4.33 -17.11 -1.70
N ASP A 286 -4.10 -18.37 -2.07
CA ASP A 286 -4.82 -19.53 -1.54
C ASP A 286 -4.15 -20.10 -0.26
N ASN A 287 -3.14 -19.41 0.27
CA ASN A 287 -2.34 -19.81 1.43
C ASN A 287 -1.55 -21.11 1.22
N ASN A 288 -1.25 -21.49 -0.02
CA ASN A 288 -0.25 -22.50 -0.31
C ASN A 288 1.14 -21.93 -0.04
N GLN A 289 2.05 -22.76 0.49
CA GLN A 289 3.35 -22.30 0.96
C GLN A 289 4.52 -23.02 0.28
N PHE A 290 5.55 -22.26 -0.08
CA PHE A 290 6.77 -22.75 -0.72
C PHE A 290 7.97 -21.86 -0.39
N ARG A 291 9.21 -22.38 -0.40
CA ARG A 291 10.37 -21.58 0.00
C ARG A 291 10.84 -20.66 -1.13
N MET A 292 11.24 -19.45 -0.75
CA MET A 292 12.17 -18.65 -1.53
C MET A 292 13.57 -18.93 -1.02
N LEU A 293 14.46 -19.42 -1.88
CA LEU A 293 15.81 -19.82 -1.49
C LEU A 293 16.84 -18.77 -1.91
N SER A 294 17.65 -18.32 -0.96
CA SER A 294 18.79 -17.45 -1.23
C SER A 294 20.04 -17.85 -0.45
N SER A 295 21.19 -17.76 -1.12
CA SER A 295 22.51 -17.96 -0.53
C SER A 295 23.02 -16.66 0.08
N GLN A 296 23.82 -16.76 1.15
CA GLN A 296 24.57 -15.60 1.67
C GLN A 296 25.55 -15.02 0.63
N LYS A 297 26.03 -15.85 -0.31
CA LYS A 297 26.90 -15.38 -1.42
C LYS A 297 26.16 -14.54 -2.44
N ALA A 298 24.81 -14.59 -2.43
CA ALA A 298 24.04 -13.85 -3.41
C ALA A 298 24.21 -12.34 -3.23
N SER A 299 24.20 -11.59 -4.32
CA SER A 299 24.34 -10.12 -4.29
C SER A 299 23.30 -9.43 -3.39
N PHE A 300 22.14 -10.06 -3.22
CA PHE A 300 21.00 -9.64 -2.40
C PHE A 300 20.76 -10.54 -1.17
N GLY A 301 21.67 -11.48 -0.86
CA GLY A 301 21.44 -12.50 0.17
C GLY A 301 21.24 -11.95 1.58
N ILE A 302 21.90 -10.83 1.90
CA ILE A 302 21.76 -10.14 3.21
C ILE A 302 20.70 -9.03 3.20
N ASP A 303 20.02 -8.83 2.07
CA ASP A 303 18.96 -7.84 1.99
C ASP A 303 17.79 -8.25 2.90
N PRO A 304 17.05 -7.28 3.45
CA PRO A 304 15.75 -7.55 4.03
C PRO A 304 14.83 -8.25 3.03
N VAL A 305 13.96 -9.12 3.54
CA VAL A 305 12.90 -9.73 2.72
C VAL A 305 11.92 -8.65 2.21
N PRO A 306 11.30 -8.85 1.03
CA PRO A 306 10.33 -7.91 0.51
C PRO A 306 9.03 -7.90 1.34
N ASP A 307 8.48 -6.70 1.51
CA ASP A 307 7.27 -6.45 2.31
C ASP A 307 5.99 -6.57 1.48
N GLY A 308 6.02 -6.41 0.15
CA GLY A 308 4.81 -6.51 -0.68
C GLY A 308 4.46 -7.93 -1.15
N SER A 309 3.37 -8.00 -1.90
CA SER A 309 3.09 -9.12 -2.81
C SER A 309 3.59 -8.83 -4.22
N GLY A 310 3.66 -9.83 -5.08
CA GLY A 310 4.08 -9.66 -6.45
C GLY A 310 4.41 -11.00 -7.09
N GLU A 311 4.92 -10.95 -8.31
CA GLU A 311 5.44 -12.13 -8.96
C GLU A 311 6.86 -12.40 -8.44
N LEU A 312 7.01 -13.41 -7.58
CA LEU A 312 8.34 -13.91 -7.22
C LEU A 312 8.89 -14.69 -8.40
N ARG A 313 9.99 -14.21 -8.97
CA ARG A 313 10.65 -14.84 -10.11
C ARG A 313 11.89 -15.63 -9.68
N GLY A 314 12.31 -16.55 -10.53
CA GLY A 314 13.55 -17.29 -10.31
C GLY A 314 13.51 -18.70 -10.88
N ILE A 315 14.53 -19.49 -10.54
CA ILE A 315 14.62 -20.87 -10.99
C ILE A 315 13.85 -21.79 -10.05
N ALA A 316 12.97 -22.62 -10.59
CA ALA A 316 12.31 -23.67 -9.82
C ALA A 316 13.30 -24.79 -9.46
N VAL A 317 13.39 -25.10 -8.18
CA VAL A 317 14.31 -26.11 -7.62
C VAL A 317 13.58 -27.02 -6.60
N PRO A 318 13.98 -28.29 -6.46
CA PRO A 318 13.43 -29.18 -5.46
C PRO A 318 13.94 -28.79 -4.08
N ASP A 319 13.10 -29.01 -3.07
CA ASP A 319 13.38 -28.58 -1.71
C ASP A 319 12.61 -29.40 -0.66
N GLY A 320 13.33 -30.24 0.10
CA GLY A 320 12.74 -30.98 1.24
C GLY A 320 11.55 -31.89 0.90
N GLY A 321 11.38 -32.30 -0.36
CA GLY A 321 10.22 -33.08 -0.83
C GLY A 321 9.10 -32.24 -1.47
N SER A 322 9.28 -30.93 -1.57
CA SER A 322 8.46 -30.00 -2.33
C SER A 322 9.32 -29.24 -3.37
N TRP A 323 8.86 -28.07 -3.78
CA TRP A 323 9.50 -27.18 -4.74
C TRP A 323 9.61 -25.77 -4.17
N ALA A 324 10.65 -25.07 -4.62
CA ALA A 324 11.02 -23.74 -4.17
C ALA A 324 11.48 -22.90 -5.37
N ILE A 325 11.54 -21.58 -5.18
CA ILE A 325 12.05 -20.65 -6.18
C ILE A 325 13.37 -20.04 -5.70
N ARG A 326 14.36 -20.01 -6.58
CA ARG A 326 15.62 -19.29 -6.38
C ARG A 326 15.67 -18.05 -7.25
N PRO A 327 15.50 -16.84 -6.68
CA PRO A 327 15.71 -15.59 -7.42
C PRO A 327 17.06 -15.60 -8.13
N CYS A 328 17.09 -15.21 -9.40
CA CYS A 328 18.31 -15.10 -10.19
C CYS A 328 18.92 -13.71 -10.02
N THR A 329 18.10 -12.66 -10.03
CA THR A 329 18.53 -11.27 -9.95
C THR A 329 17.85 -10.54 -8.78
N ALA A 330 18.37 -9.39 -8.39
CA ALA A 330 17.73 -8.57 -7.36
C ALA A 330 16.30 -8.11 -7.74
N ALA A 331 15.99 -8.00 -9.04
CA ALA A 331 14.67 -7.61 -9.54
C ALA A 331 13.62 -8.72 -9.33
N ASP A 332 14.05 -9.98 -9.25
CA ASP A 332 13.16 -11.13 -9.14
C ASP A 332 12.39 -11.20 -7.83
N LYS A 333 12.85 -10.48 -6.80
CA LYS A 333 12.26 -10.39 -5.46
C LYS A 333 11.60 -9.05 -5.17
N GLU A 334 11.38 -8.21 -6.19
CA GLU A 334 10.69 -6.93 -6.03
C GLU A 334 9.17 -7.10 -5.89
N LEU A 335 8.73 -7.49 -4.69
CA LEU A 335 7.31 -7.60 -4.36
C LEU A 335 6.80 -6.26 -3.83
N THR A 336 6.08 -5.50 -4.66
CA THR A 336 5.64 -4.12 -4.38
C THR A 336 4.12 -3.95 -4.27
N GLY A 337 3.39 -5.03 -4.52
CA GLY A 337 1.94 -5.13 -4.41
C GLY A 337 1.44 -5.14 -2.96
N LEU A 338 0.12 -5.09 -2.81
CA LEU A 338 -0.55 -5.11 -1.51
C LEU A 338 -0.49 -6.51 -0.90
N ARG A 339 -0.14 -6.59 0.38
CA ARG A 339 -0.15 -7.88 1.10
C ARG A 339 -1.57 -8.42 1.27
N PHE A 340 -1.67 -9.74 1.42
CA PHE A 340 -2.90 -10.52 1.56
C PHE A 340 -2.68 -11.72 2.50
N GLY A 341 -3.76 -12.47 2.77
CA GLY A 341 -3.71 -13.77 3.43
C GLY A 341 -3.98 -13.75 4.92
N ALA A 342 -4.24 -14.93 5.49
CA ALA A 342 -4.82 -15.08 6.82
C ALA A 342 -3.90 -14.64 7.99
N SER A 343 -2.58 -14.61 7.78
CA SER A 343 -1.61 -14.11 8.77
C SER A 343 -1.35 -12.61 8.67
N VAL A 344 -1.88 -11.93 7.65
CA VAL A 344 -1.71 -10.50 7.42
C VAL A 344 -3.04 -9.81 7.56
N GLY A 345 -3.05 -8.66 8.24
CA GLY A 345 -4.23 -7.83 8.35
C GLY A 345 -4.57 -7.43 9.77
N ILE A 346 -5.68 -6.70 9.85
CA ILE A 346 -6.13 -6.12 11.09
C ILE A 346 -6.82 -7.15 11.99
N ARG A 347 -6.77 -6.86 13.29
CA ARG A 347 -7.66 -7.40 14.32
C ARG A 347 -8.33 -6.23 15.02
N LEU A 348 -9.59 -6.38 15.41
CA LEU A 348 -10.37 -5.33 16.03
C LEU A 348 -10.05 -5.23 17.54
N PRO A 349 -9.96 -4.01 18.09
CA PRO A 349 -10.05 -2.72 17.40
C PRO A 349 -8.75 -2.39 16.65
N TYR A 350 -8.88 -1.73 15.49
CA TYR A 350 -7.76 -1.28 14.68
C TYR A 350 -7.84 0.22 14.39
N ILE A 351 -6.69 0.89 14.39
CA ILE A 351 -6.57 2.34 14.21
C ILE A 351 -5.46 2.64 13.20
N PHE A 352 -5.86 3.12 12.02
CA PHE A 352 -4.95 3.65 11.01
C PHE A 352 -4.70 5.14 11.29
N SER A 353 -3.52 5.46 11.82
CA SER A 353 -3.25 6.78 12.39
C SER A 353 -2.26 7.60 11.56
N PHE A 354 -2.64 8.81 11.19
CA PHE A 354 -1.77 9.81 10.55
C PHE A 354 -0.96 10.62 11.57
N TYR A 355 -0.93 10.21 12.83
CA TYR A 355 -0.30 10.97 13.90
C TYR A 355 1.18 11.23 13.59
N ALA A 356 1.56 12.51 13.48
CA ALA A 356 2.92 12.88 13.16
C ALA A 356 3.86 12.82 14.37
N ALA A 357 5.03 12.21 14.19
CA ALA A 357 6.09 12.13 15.21
C ALA A 357 6.79 13.48 15.41
N SER A 358 6.79 14.35 14.40
CA SER A 358 7.35 15.70 14.46
C SER A 358 6.54 16.72 13.64
N GLN A 359 6.99 17.98 13.62
CA GLN A 359 6.39 19.04 12.79
C GLN A 359 6.76 18.93 11.31
N SER A 360 7.58 17.95 10.93
CA SER A 360 7.95 17.74 9.53
C SER A 360 6.83 17.01 8.81
N ASN A 361 6.32 17.61 7.72
CA ASN A 361 5.45 16.91 6.79
C ASN A 361 6.16 15.62 6.36
N LYS A 362 5.45 14.47 6.46
CA LYS A 362 5.86 13.09 6.15
C LYS A 362 6.49 12.28 7.30
N ASP A 363 6.78 12.89 8.43
CA ASP A 363 7.27 12.15 9.61
C ASP A 363 6.10 11.65 10.47
N CYS A 364 5.38 10.66 9.96
CA CYS A 364 4.28 10.00 10.68
C CYS A 364 4.82 8.95 11.67
N LYS A 365 4.23 8.82 12.86
CA LYS A 365 4.64 7.85 13.88
C LYS A 365 4.27 6.43 13.47
N TYR A 366 3.05 6.22 12.99
CA TYR A 366 2.46 4.90 12.74
C TYR A 366 2.36 4.50 11.28
N VAL A 367 2.47 5.47 10.36
CA VAL A 367 2.35 5.23 8.92
C VAL A 367 3.51 5.86 8.16
N THR A 368 3.74 5.41 6.93
CA THR A 368 4.68 6.01 5.99
C THR A 368 3.89 6.70 4.88
N VAL A 369 4.22 7.95 4.58
CA VAL A 369 3.53 8.74 3.56
C VAL A 369 4.43 8.90 2.33
N THR A 370 3.88 8.54 1.17
CA THR A 370 4.40 8.89 -0.15
C THR A 370 3.48 9.94 -0.74
N ASP A 371 3.98 11.18 -0.85
CA ASP A 371 3.25 12.28 -1.47
C ASP A 371 3.37 12.21 -3.00
N GLY A 372 2.31 12.62 -3.68
CA GLY A 372 2.24 12.65 -5.14
C GLY A 372 2.97 13.80 -5.82
N THR A 373 3.20 13.67 -7.13
CA THR A 373 3.60 14.78 -8.01
C THR A 373 2.37 15.43 -8.65
N PHE A 374 2.44 16.74 -8.96
CA PHE A 374 1.32 17.49 -9.55
C PHE A 374 0.86 16.98 -10.94
N SER A 375 1.62 16.08 -11.59
CA SER A 375 1.48 15.76 -13.01
C SER A 375 0.83 14.42 -13.34
N LYS A 376 0.44 13.58 -12.36
CA LYS A 376 -0.14 12.25 -12.63
C LYS A 376 -1.53 12.08 -12.03
N LEU A 377 -2.42 11.52 -12.84
CA LEU A 377 -3.74 11.05 -12.43
C LEU A 377 -3.58 9.62 -11.89
N GLY A 378 -3.98 9.40 -10.64
CA GLY A 378 -3.96 8.08 -9.98
C GLY A 378 -2.73 7.80 -9.11
N ALA A 379 -2.99 7.29 -7.90
CA ALA A 379 -2.10 6.59 -6.95
C ALA A 379 -0.80 7.26 -6.45
N ASP A 380 -0.48 8.46 -6.91
CA ASP A 380 0.74 9.18 -6.51
C ASP A 380 0.77 9.50 -4.99
N PHE A 381 -0.40 9.61 -4.33
CA PHE A 381 -0.51 9.70 -2.87
C PHE A 381 -0.87 8.36 -2.24
N LYS A 382 0.04 7.85 -1.40
CA LYS A 382 -0.09 6.57 -0.71
C LYS A 382 0.34 6.73 0.74
N VAL A 383 -0.43 6.17 1.67
CA VAL A 383 -0.07 6.06 3.08
C VAL A 383 -0.13 4.58 3.46
N VAL A 384 0.93 4.07 4.07
CA VAL A 384 1.09 2.64 4.39
C VAL A 384 1.31 2.47 5.88
N ASP A 385 0.68 1.48 6.51
CA ASP A 385 0.99 1.14 7.90
C ASP A 385 2.47 0.75 8.02
N LYS A 386 3.17 1.26 9.04
CA LYS A 386 4.57 0.86 9.30
C LYS A 386 4.68 -0.54 9.84
N ASN A 387 3.62 -1.06 10.45
CA ASN A 387 3.53 -2.47 10.77
C ASN A 387 3.18 -3.24 9.48
N ALA A 388 4.22 -3.79 8.87
CA ALA A 388 4.17 -4.62 7.68
C ALA A 388 3.14 -5.76 7.76
N ASP A 389 2.91 -6.30 8.96
CA ASP A 389 1.97 -7.42 9.18
C ASP A 389 0.50 -6.98 9.08
N MET A 390 0.22 -5.67 9.11
CA MET A 390 -1.14 -5.16 8.91
C MET A 390 -1.48 -5.02 7.42
N GLY A 391 -0.51 -4.69 6.56
CA GLY A 391 -0.71 -4.49 5.12
C GLY A 391 -1.71 -3.39 4.74
N VAL A 392 -2.14 -2.54 5.68
CA VAL A 392 -3.17 -1.53 5.44
C VAL A 392 -2.60 -0.34 4.65
N VAL A 393 -3.32 0.05 3.61
CA VAL A 393 -2.92 1.16 2.73
C VAL A 393 -4.08 2.10 2.51
N LEU A 394 -3.84 3.40 2.66
CA LEU A 394 -4.70 4.45 2.15
C LEU A 394 -4.15 4.99 0.84
N THR A 395 -4.99 5.00 -0.20
CA THR A 395 -4.77 5.76 -1.43
C THR A 395 -5.82 6.85 -1.56
N ALA A 396 -5.48 7.92 -2.27
CA ALA A 396 -6.45 8.94 -2.62
C ALA A 396 -6.36 9.26 -4.11
N GLN A 397 -7.52 9.45 -4.73
CA GLN A 397 -7.64 9.67 -6.16
C GLN A 397 -8.63 10.78 -6.44
N VAL A 398 -8.39 11.52 -7.52
CA VAL A 398 -9.35 12.42 -8.16
C VAL A 398 -9.54 11.99 -9.60
N ALA A 399 -10.74 12.21 -10.14
CA ALA A 399 -11.10 11.79 -11.48
C ALA A 399 -10.13 12.28 -12.57
N ALA A 400 -9.93 11.45 -13.60
CA ALA A 400 -8.97 11.67 -14.68
C ALA A 400 -9.22 12.93 -15.54
N ASN A 401 -10.43 13.47 -15.51
CA ASN A 401 -10.80 14.70 -16.21
C ASN A 401 -10.43 15.98 -15.43
N SER A 402 -9.79 15.86 -14.26
CA SER A 402 -9.29 16.99 -13.50
C SER A 402 -8.07 17.62 -14.17
N THR A 403 -8.06 18.95 -14.31
CA THR A 403 -6.89 19.66 -14.87
C THR A 403 -5.79 19.78 -13.81
N SER A 404 -4.56 19.37 -14.17
CA SER A 404 -3.42 19.11 -13.26
C SER A 404 -2.93 20.29 -12.41
N SER A 405 -3.39 21.53 -12.64
CA SER A 405 -2.98 22.71 -11.85
C SER A 405 -3.79 22.93 -10.57
N GLN A 406 -4.82 22.12 -10.30
CA GLN A 406 -5.85 22.37 -9.28
C GLN A 406 -5.88 21.33 -8.14
N PHE A 407 -4.95 20.38 -8.17
CA PHE A 407 -4.94 19.23 -7.27
C PHE A 407 -3.71 19.23 -6.37
N ARG A 408 -3.92 18.90 -5.09
CA ARG A 408 -2.85 18.64 -4.12
C ARG A 408 -3.35 17.57 -3.17
N LEU A 409 -2.58 16.49 -3.07
CA LEU A 409 -2.62 15.53 -1.97
C LEU A 409 -1.29 15.60 -1.26
N THR A 410 -1.34 15.85 0.04
CA THR A 410 -0.16 15.96 0.88
C THR A 410 -0.54 15.51 2.27
N HIS A 411 0.41 14.96 3.01
CA HIS A 411 0.25 14.93 4.45
C HIS A 411 0.65 16.29 5.05
N TRP A 412 -0.23 16.86 5.86
CA TRP A 412 0.04 18.13 6.54
C TRP A 412 -0.04 17.94 8.06
N ALA A 413 1.12 18.05 8.71
CA ALA A 413 1.22 18.14 10.16
C ALA A 413 1.02 19.61 10.57
N ASP A 414 -0.18 19.97 11.03
CA ASP A 414 -0.46 21.37 11.37
C ASP A 414 0.32 21.82 12.62
N GLU A 415 0.77 23.09 12.63
CA GLU A 415 1.30 23.77 13.82
C GLU A 415 0.21 23.89 14.89
N ALA A 416 -1.06 24.01 14.49
CA ALA A 416 -2.25 24.03 15.36
C ALA A 416 -2.86 22.65 15.67
N ALA A 417 -2.08 21.57 15.46
CA ALA A 417 -2.20 20.30 16.17
C ALA A 417 -3.22 19.25 15.69
N HIS A 418 -3.68 19.29 14.42
CA HIS A 418 -4.38 18.18 13.75
C HIS A 418 -3.60 17.65 12.55
N ASP A 419 -3.32 16.36 12.51
CA ASP A 419 -2.77 15.67 11.34
C ASP A 419 -3.86 15.40 10.32
N ASN A 420 -3.62 15.77 9.07
CA ASN A 420 -4.64 15.64 8.05
C ASN A 420 -4.06 15.43 6.64
N ILE A 421 -4.94 14.97 5.78
CA ILE A 421 -4.69 14.76 4.36
C ILE A 421 -5.63 15.69 3.59
N PRO A 422 -5.18 16.90 3.24
CA PRO A 422 -5.91 17.78 2.33
C PRO A 422 -5.98 17.17 0.93
N ALA A 423 -7.18 17.17 0.37
CA ALA A 423 -7.48 16.76 -0.99
C ALA A 423 -8.32 17.84 -1.68
N LYS A 424 -7.75 18.42 -2.73
CA LYS A 424 -8.43 19.43 -3.53
C LYS A 424 -9.36 18.81 -4.57
N SER A 425 -10.49 19.46 -4.81
CA SER A 425 -11.39 19.18 -5.95
C SER A 425 -12.00 17.77 -5.92
N MET A 426 -12.36 17.27 -4.73
CA MET A 426 -13.04 15.99 -4.54
C MET A 426 -14.52 16.08 -4.96
N VAL A 427 -14.84 16.35 -6.23
CA VAL A 427 -16.22 16.66 -6.69
C VAL A 427 -16.80 15.67 -7.70
N TYR A 428 -16.07 14.59 -8.02
CA TYR A 428 -16.42 13.65 -9.11
C TYR A 428 -17.00 12.31 -8.64
N GLY A 429 -17.80 12.32 -7.58
CA GLY A 429 -18.45 11.08 -7.12
C GLY A 429 -17.43 10.01 -6.74
N GLN A 430 -17.72 8.75 -7.08
CA GLN A 430 -16.83 7.61 -6.81
C GLN A 430 -15.51 7.63 -7.60
N ASP A 431 -15.32 8.55 -8.55
CA ASP A 431 -14.05 8.73 -9.26
C ASP A 431 -13.06 9.64 -8.48
N SER A 432 -13.55 10.30 -7.43
CA SER A 432 -12.77 11.10 -6.47
C SER A 432 -12.94 10.58 -5.05
N TYR A 433 -11.94 9.93 -4.47
CA TYR A 433 -12.11 9.21 -3.21
C TYR A 433 -10.84 9.08 -2.37
N PHE A 434 -11.03 8.75 -1.09
CA PHE A 434 -10.04 8.11 -0.22
C PHE A 434 -10.39 6.62 -0.14
N LEU A 435 -9.42 5.74 -0.38
CA LEU A 435 -9.61 4.29 -0.36
C LEU A 435 -8.65 3.66 0.63
N PHE A 436 -9.20 3.03 1.66
CA PHE A 436 -8.46 2.15 2.54
C PHE A 436 -8.56 0.73 2.01
N THR A 437 -7.41 0.10 1.79
CA THR A 437 -7.26 -1.32 1.50
C THR A 437 -6.79 -2.00 2.77
N ILE A 438 -7.60 -2.91 3.30
CA ILE A 438 -7.45 -3.45 4.65
C ILE A 438 -7.49 -4.98 4.57
N PRO A 439 -6.34 -5.67 4.54
CA PRO A 439 -6.30 -7.10 4.78
C PRO A 439 -6.89 -7.42 6.18
N VAL A 440 -7.59 -8.54 6.33
CA VAL A 440 -8.18 -8.95 7.61
C VAL A 440 -7.57 -10.25 8.14
N ALA A 441 -7.06 -10.21 9.37
CA ALA A 441 -6.42 -11.36 10.03
C ALA A 441 -7.38 -12.14 10.95
N GLU A 442 -8.65 -11.75 11.00
CA GLU A 442 -9.73 -12.42 11.72
C GLU A 442 -11.07 -12.27 10.99
N ASP A 443 -12.04 -13.11 11.35
CA ASP A 443 -13.42 -12.93 10.88
C ASP A 443 -14.00 -11.67 11.51
N LEU A 444 -14.43 -10.72 10.67
CA LEU A 444 -15.05 -9.51 11.18
C LEU A 444 -16.49 -9.81 11.65
N PRO A 445 -16.97 -9.15 12.72
CA PRO A 445 -18.36 -9.21 13.11
C PRO A 445 -19.29 -8.82 11.94
N ALA A 446 -20.51 -9.34 11.93
CA ALA A 446 -21.49 -9.03 10.87
C ALA A 446 -21.73 -7.50 10.73
N THR A 447 -21.72 -6.80 11.85
CA THR A 447 -21.76 -5.33 11.90
C THR A 447 -20.59 -4.85 12.75
N PHE A 448 -19.84 -3.90 12.23
CA PHE A 448 -18.74 -3.23 12.92
C PHE A 448 -18.86 -1.72 12.73
N ARG A 449 -18.10 -0.97 13.52
CA ARG A 449 -18.14 0.49 13.58
C ARG A 449 -16.92 1.08 12.90
N ILE A 450 -17.15 2.14 12.13
CA ILE A 450 -16.12 2.94 11.47
C ILE A 450 -16.21 4.37 11.97
N SER A 451 -15.08 4.90 12.45
CA SER A 451 -14.99 6.27 12.94
C SER A 451 -13.81 7.04 12.35
N PHE A 452 -14.01 8.30 11.97
CA PHE A 452 -12.95 9.15 11.41
C PHE A 452 -13.31 10.64 11.49
N GLY A 453 -12.31 11.50 11.28
CA GLY A 453 -12.49 12.93 11.15
C GLY A 453 -12.57 13.38 9.69
N LEU A 454 -13.53 14.24 9.34
CA LEU A 454 -13.63 14.85 8.01
C LEU A 454 -13.97 16.34 8.10
N SER A 455 -13.47 17.12 7.15
CA SER A 455 -13.77 18.54 7.04
C SER A 455 -13.75 19.02 5.60
N GLY A 456 -14.32 20.19 5.35
CA GLY A 456 -14.27 20.83 4.05
C GLY A 456 -14.33 22.34 4.16
N THR A 457 -13.59 23.06 3.32
CA THR A 457 -13.77 24.52 3.20
C THR A 457 -15.16 24.85 2.67
N GLY A 458 -15.59 26.12 2.72
CA GLY A 458 -16.95 26.50 2.29
C GLY A 458 -17.35 26.04 0.87
N GLY A 459 -16.38 25.89 -0.03
CA GLY A 459 -16.61 25.37 -1.40
C GLY A 459 -16.50 23.85 -1.54
N ALA A 460 -16.11 23.11 -0.50
CA ALA A 460 -15.90 21.67 -0.54
C ALA A 460 -17.23 20.90 -0.53
N PRO A 461 -17.28 19.67 -1.07
CA PRO A 461 -18.47 18.84 -1.02
C PRO A 461 -18.93 18.63 0.41
N LYS A 462 -20.23 18.84 0.61
CA LYS A 462 -20.88 18.67 1.91
C LYS A 462 -21.21 17.22 2.19
N ASN A 463 -21.76 16.52 1.20
CA ASN A 463 -22.33 15.19 1.37
C ASN A 463 -21.36 14.12 0.86
N TRP A 464 -21.13 13.11 1.69
CA TRP A 464 -20.20 12.01 1.47
C TRP A 464 -20.86 10.68 1.82
N ALA A 465 -20.27 9.60 1.35
CA ALA A 465 -20.62 8.25 1.80
C ALA A 465 -19.39 7.36 1.89
N LEU A 466 -19.45 6.39 2.78
CA LEU A 466 -18.51 5.27 2.81
C LEU A 466 -19.13 4.10 2.04
N ALA A 467 -18.51 3.74 0.91
CA ALA A 467 -18.75 2.49 0.20
C ALA A 467 -17.73 1.43 0.64
N TYR A 468 -18.07 0.16 0.45
CA TYR A 468 -17.16 -0.95 0.72
C TYR A 468 -17.09 -1.94 -0.45
N SER A 469 -16.05 -2.76 -0.48
CA SER A 469 -15.88 -3.88 -1.41
C SER A 469 -15.00 -4.96 -0.78
N THR A 470 -15.13 -6.21 -1.24
CA THR A 470 -14.24 -7.32 -0.91
C THR A 470 -13.52 -7.89 -2.13
N ASP A 471 -13.88 -7.45 -3.33
CA ASP A 471 -13.35 -7.93 -4.62
C ASP A 471 -12.59 -6.86 -5.40
N GLY A 472 -12.76 -5.58 -5.04
CA GLY A 472 -12.19 -4.44 -5.76
C GLY A 472 -12.91 -4.06 -7.05
N GLU A 473 -13.87 -4.88 -7.50
CA GLU A 473 -14.63 -4.65 -8.74
C GLU A 473 -15.92 -3.88 -8.46
N ARG A 474 -16.64 -4.26 -7.41
CA ARG A 474 -17.93 -3.66 -7.05
C ARG A 474 -17.85 -2.97 -5.70
N PHE A 475 -17.99 -1.64 -5.72
CA PHE A 475 -18.15 -0.84 -4.51
C PHE A 475 -19.63 -0.64 -4.17
N VAL A 476 -20.02 -1.12 -3.00
CA VAL A 476 -21.40 -1.07 -2.49
C VAL A 476 -21.53 0.10 -1.52
N THR A 477 -22.46 1.00 -1.80
CA THR A 477 -22.94 2.00 -0.83
C THR A 477 -24.25 1.49 -0.24
N PRO A 478 -24.33 1.27 1.10
CA PRO A 478 -25.54 0.82 1.76
C PRO A 478 -26.78 1.65 1.40
N ALA A 479 -27.85 0.98 0.95
CA ALA A 479 -29.07 1.63 0.47
C ALA A 479 -29.88 2.29 1.58
N ASP A 480 -29.70 1.85 2.83
CA ASP A 480 -30.33 2.40 4.04
C ASP A 480 -29.71 3.73 4.49
N LYS A 481 -28.64 4.19 3.82
CA LYS A 481 -27.89 5.41 4.12
C LYS A 481 -27.18 5.39 5.49
N SER A 482 -26.97 4.20 6.06
CA SER A 482 -26.22 4.02 7.32
C SER A 482 -24.81 4.62 7.28
N THR A 483 -24.19 4.71 6.10
CA THR A 483 -22.85 5.28 5.90
C THR A 483 -22.85 6.67 5.27
N ALA A 484 -24.02 7.32 5.15
CA ALA A 484 -24.11 8.67 4.60
C ALA A 484 -23.62 9.71 5.63
N ILE A 485 -22.86 10.68 5.15
CA ILE A 485 -22.18 11.68 5.95
C ILE A 485 -22.50 13.06 5.40
N SER A 486 -22.69 14.04 6.28
CA SER A 486 -22.86 15.44 5.89
C SER A 486 -22.00 16.33 6.77
N ILE A 487 -21.07 17.06 6.16
CA ILE A 487 -20.23 18.03 6.85
C ILE A 487 -21.13 19.17 7.36
N PRO A 488 -21.21 19.42 8.68
CA PRO A 488 -22.17 20.36 9.25
C PRO A 488 -22.00 21.79 8.71
N SER A 489 -20.76 22.29 8.66
CA SER A 489 -20.46 23.61 8.12
C SER A 489 -19.04 23.72 7.57
N GLY A 490 -18.84 24.64 6.63
CA GLY A 490 -17.54 24.89 6.01
C GLY A 490 -16.55 25.53 6.97
N ILE A 491 -15.31 25.07 6.94
CA ILE A 491 -14.23 25.60 7.77
C ILE A 491 -13.44 26.71 7.05
N SER A 492 -12.85 27.63 7.80
CA SER A 492 -12.13 28.81 7.26
C SER A 492 -10.59 28.71 7.32
N GLY A 493 -10.04 27.71 8.03
CA GLY A 493 -8.60 27.56 8.25
C GLY A 493 -8.14 26.11 8.33
N SER A 494 -6.87 25.87 8.65
CA SER A 494 -6.32 24.55 8.98
C SER A 494 -6.68 24.13 10.41
N GLY A 495 -6.61 22.84 10.73
CA GLY A 495 -6.86 22.34 12.09
C GLY A 495 -8.33 22.18 12.50
N PHE A 496 -9.30 22.33 11.60
CA PHE A 496 -10.73 22.17 11.92
C PHE A 496 -11.31 20.91 11.29
N TYR A 497 -12.20 20.22 12.01
CA TYR A 497 -12.80 18.96 11.58
C TYR A 497 -14.06 18.61 12.37
N TYR A 498 -14.75 17.59 11.90
CA TYR A 498 -15.92 16.99 12.53
C TYR A 498 -15.71 15.48 12.67
N TYR A 499 -16.29 14.90 13.72
CA TYR A 499 -16.27 13.47 13.98
C TYR A 499 -17.42 12.80 13.24
N PHE A 500 -17.13 11.64 12.65
CA PHE A 500 -18.16 10.77 12.09
C PHE A 500 -17.92 9.36 12.60
N THR A 501 -19.01 8.74 13.07
CA THR A 501 -19.05 7.35 13.50
C THR A 501 -20.26 6.72 12.84
N MET A 502 -20.08 5.58 12.16
CA MET A 502 -21.16 4.88 11.48
C MET A 502 -21.01 3.36 11.61
N PRO A 503 -22.13 2.62 11.74
CA PRO A 503 -22.10 1.17 11.59
C PRO A 503 -21.93 0.80 10.11
N LEU A 504 -21.23 -0.29 9.84
CA LEU A 504 -21.12 -0.92 8.54
C LEU A 504 -21.50 -2.39 8.66
N THR A 505 -22.47 -2.81 7.84
CA THR A 505 -22.90 -4.22 7.71
C THR A 505 -22.71 -4.64 6.26
N PRO A 506 -21.61 -5.33 5.92
CA PRO A 506 -21.41 -5.87 4.58
C PRO A 506 -22.49 -6.88 4.19
N GLU A 507 -22.88 -6.91 2.92
CA GLU A 507 -23.87 -7.87 2.37
C GLU A 507 -23.39 -9.32 2.52
N THR A 508 -22.08 -9.53 2.41
CA THR A 508 -21.40 -10.80 2.66
C THR A 508 -20.41 -10.61 3.81
N PRO A 509 -20.39 -11.49 4.83
CA PRO A 509 -19.42 -11.41 5.91
C PRO A 509 -17.99 -11.38 5.39
N VAL A 510 -17.17 -10.51 5.99
CA VAL A 510 -15.74 -10.42 5.68
C VAL A 510 -15.01 -11.42 6.56
N THR A 511 -14.39 -12.40 5.93
CA THR A 511 -13.73 -13.54 6.60
C THR A 511 -12.23 -13.39 6.60
N LYS A 512 -11.57 -14.05 7.55
CA LYS A 512 -10.11 -14.06 7.69
C LYS A 512 -9.41 -14.37 6.35
N GLY A 513 -8.39 -13.58 6.01
CA GLY A 513 -7.60 -13.70 4.78
C GLY A 513 -8.14 -12.92 3.59
N GLN A 514 -9.36 -12.37 3.68
CA GLN A 514 -9.89 -11.45 2.69
C GLN A 514 -9.34 -10.03 2.86
N THR A 515 -9.67 -9.17 1.91
CA THR A 515 -9.37 -7.74 1.95
C THR A 515 -10.68 -6.96 2.00
N LEU A 516 -10.83 -6.11 3.01
CA LEU A 516 -11.87 -5.10 3.07
C LEU A 516 -11.37 -3.81 2.42
N LEU A 517 -12.12 -3.31 1.45
CA LEU A 517 -11.88 -2.02 0.80
C LEU A 517 -12.91 -1.03 1.31
N LEU A 518 -12.49 0.11 1.86
CA LEU A 518 -13.37 1.19 2.32
C LEU A 518 -13.12 2.45 1.49
N LYS A 519 -14.09 2.85 0.69
CA LYS A 519 -14.02 4.00 -0.22
C LYS A 519 -14.89 5.15 0.28
N LEU A 520 -14.26 6.22 0.74
CA LEU A 520 -14.93 7.46 1.15
C LEU A 520 -14.95 8.44 -0.03
N TYR A 521 -16.15 8.85 -0.45
CA TYR A 521 -16.34 9.65 -1.67
C TYR A 521 -17.50 10.66 -1.53
N PRO A 522 -17.49 11.78 -2.27
CA PRO A 522 -18.58 12.76 -2.30
C PRO A 522 -19.81 12.19 -3.03
N THR A 523 -21.03 12.41 -2.54
CA THR A 523 -22.24 11.83 -3.15
C THR A 523 -22.97 12.76 -4.10
N ASP A 524 -22.73 14.06 -3.99
CA ASP A 524 -23.35 15.08 -4.83
C ASP A 524 -22.44 16.32 -4.95
N ASN A 525 -22.95 17.35 -5.62
CA ASN A 525 -22.24 18.59 -5.88
C ASN A 525 -22.69 19.74 -4.97
N VAL A 526 -23.22 19.46 -3.78
CA VAL A 526 -23.61 20.48 -2.80
C VAL A 526 -22.39 20.88 -1.99
N SER A 527 -22.09 22.18 -1.90
CA SER A 527 -20.98 22.68 -1.09
C SER A 527 -21.35 22.83 0.38
N CYS A 528 -20.34 22.88 1.26
CA CYS A 528 -20.52 23.13 2.69
C CYS A 528 -21.24 24.46 2.99
N ASN A 529 -21.15 25.46 2.10
CA ASN A 529 -21.89 26.73 2.20
C ASN A 529 -23.28 26.70 1.53
N GLY A 530 -23.73 25.55 1.03
CA GLY A 530 -25.04 25.38 0.39
C GLY A 530 -25.12 25.80 -1.08
N GLY A 531 -23.98 26.05 -1.72
CA GLY A 531 -23.87 26.31 -3.16
C GLY A 531 -23.45 25.07 -3.95
N THR A 532 -22.81 25.27 -5.10
CA THR A 532 -22.16 24.20 -5.88
C THR A 532 -20.77 23.94 -5.33
N ALA A 533 -20.38 22.67 -5.16
CA ALA A 533 -19.02 22.34 -4.77
C ALA A 533 -18.03 22.76 -5.88
N GLY A 534 -16.99 23.48 -5.48
CA GLY A 534 -16.11 24.19 -6.39
C GLY A 534 -14.83 23.43 -6.68
N TYR A 535 -14.33 23.57 -7.90
CA TYR A 535 -12.96 23.21 -8.27
C TYR A 535 -11.97 24.05 -7.43
N ASN A 536 -10.92 23.42 -6.88
CA ASN A 536 -9.95 23.94 -5.89
C ASN A 536 -10.42 24.02 -4.43
N SER A 537 -11.63 23.57 -4.10
CA SER A 537 -12.05 23.44 -2.71
C SER A 537 -11.26 22.34 -1.99
N ASP A 538 -10.99 22.53 -0.69
CA ASP A 538 -10.21 21.60 0.12
C ASP A 538 -11.17 20.74 0.95
N SER A 539 -11.15 19.43 0.71
CA SER A 539 -11.65 18.42 1.63
C SER A 539 -10.48 17.89 2.44
N ARG A 540 -10.66 17.53 3.70
CA ARG A 540 -9.56 17.00 4.52
C ARG A 540 -10.03 15.83 5.36
N LEU A 541 -9.37 14.70 5.20
CA LEU A 541 -9.45 13.55 6.09
C LEU A 541 -8.49 13.79 7.26
N HIS A 542 -8.95 13.58 8.50
CA HIS A 542 -8.22 13.97 9.70
C HIS A 542 -7.88 12.77 10.59
N SER A 543 -6.75 12.89 11.29
CA SER A 543 -6.32 12.13 12.48
C SER A 543 -6.12 10.63 12.27
N CYS A 544 -7.20 9.88 12.11
CA CYS A 544 -7.17 8.43 11.96
C CYS A 544 -8.49 7.90 11.38
N LEU A 545 -8.44 6.64 10.95
CA LEU A 545 -9.61 5.77 10.77
C LEU A 545 -9.59 4.72 11.89
N VAL A 546 -10.70 4.57 12.60
CA VAL A 546 -10.92 3.53 13.62
C VAL A 546 -11.91 2.50 13.07
N ILE A 547 -11.58 1.23 13.26
CA ILE A 547 -12.42 0.08 12.92
C ILE A 547 -12.54 -0.75 14.20
N GLU A 548 -13.76 -0.99 14.67
CA GLU A 548 -13.98 -1.73 15.92
C GLU A 548 -15.28 -2.52 15.88
N ALA A 549 -15.35 -3.59 16.67
CA ALA A 549 -16.62 -4.28 16.88
C ALA A 549 -17.63 -3.31 17.52
N MET A 550 -18.92 -3.59 17.34
CA MET A 550 -19.94 -2.87 18.12
C MET A 550 -19.66 -3.09 19.61
N PRO A 551 -19.47 -2.02 20.41
CA PRO A 551 -19.13 -2.18 21.82
C PRO A 551 -20.20 -2.97 22.56
N SER A 552 -19.76 -3.92 23.39
CA SER A 552 -20.64 -4.72 24.23
C SER A 552 -19.87 -5.07 25.51
N PHE A 553 -20.50 -4.75 26.64
CA PHE A 553 -19.92 -4.92 27.97
C PHE A 553 -20.95 -5.64 28.86
N GLU A 554 -20.47 -6.44 29.79
CA GLU A 554 -21.32 -7.13 30.76
C GLU A 554 -20.58 -7.24 32.09
N THR A 555 -21.00 -6.42 33.05
CA THR A 555 -20.44 -6.35 34.39
C THR A 555 -21.48 -6.84 35.40
N ALA A 556 -21.14 -7.91 36.12
CA ALA A 556 -22.03 -8.49 37.11
C ALA A 556 -22.27 -7.53 38.29
N THR A 557 -23.53 -7.37 38.69
CA THR A 557 -23.88 -6.55 39.86
C THR A 557 -23.24 -7.11 41.13
N PRO A 558 -22.47 -6.30 41.89
CA PRO A 558 -21.85 -6.77 43.14
C PRO A 558 -22.86 -7.18 44.20
N ASP A 559 -22.52 -8.21 44.98
CA ASP A 559 -23.36 -8.70 46.07
C ASP A 559 -23.65 -7.61 47.11
N GLY A 560 -24.93 -7.44 47.45
CA GLY A 560 -25.37 -6.46 48.44
C GLY A 560 -25.34 -5.00 47.96
N ALA A 561 -25.10 -4.76 46.66
CA ALA A 561 -25.24 -3.43 46.07
C ALA A 561 -26.69 -2.94 46.20
N ILE A 562 -26.85 -1.75 46.77
CA ILE A 562 -28.13 -1.02 46.80
C ILE A 562 -28.27 -0.07 45.61
N TYR A 563 -27.15 0.30 45.00
CA TYR A 563 -27.06 1.01 43.73
C TYR A 563 -25.78 0.56 43.02
N PHE A 564 -25.88 0.28 41.72
CA PHE A 564 -24.75 -0.10 40.89
C PHE A 564 -24.89 0.50 39.50
N GLU A 565 -23.83 1.14 39.03
CA GLU A 565 -23.72 1.67 37.67
C GLU A 565 -22.37 1.25 37.06
N PRO A 566 -22.36 0.24 36.17
CA PRO A 566 -21.18 -0.17 35.42
C PRO A 566 -21.02 0.56 34.08
N PHE A 567 -21.98 1.41 33.68
CA PHE A 567 -21.96 2.10 32.39
C PHE A 567 -21.85 1.20 31.14
N ASP A 568 -22.08 -0.10 31.26
CA ASP A 568 -22.02 -1.09 30.17
C ASP A 568 -22.92 -0.74 28.97
N GLY A 569 -23.97 0.04 29.20
CA GLY A 569 -24.88 0.50 28.14
C GLY A 569 -24.36 1.68 27.32
N LEU A 570 -23.30 2.36 27.76
CA LEU A 570 -22.73 3.50 27.03
C LEU A 570 -21.91 2.96 25.86
N THR A 571 -22.30 3.32 24.65
CA THR A 571 -21.68 2.81 23.42
C THR A 571 -21.13 3.88 22.50
N GLU A 572 -21.44 5.16 22.74
CA GLU A 572 -21.05 6.25 21.84
C GLU A 572 -19.63 6.79 22.13
N GLY A 573 -19.04 7.44 21.12
CA GLY A 573 -17.67 7.97 21.17
C GLY A 573 -16.60 6.90 20.97
N LEU A 574 -15.34 7.32 21.08
CA LEU A 574 -14.18 6.43 21.00
C LEU A 574 -13.63 6.12 22.39
N ASP A 575 -13.09 4.92 22.56
CA ASP A 575 -12.37 4.56 23.78
C ASP A 575 -11.07 5.39 23.89
N TYR A 576 -10.95 6.14 24.98
CA TYR A 576 -9.78 6.97 25.26
C TYR A 576 -8.52 6.13 25.46
N LEU A 577 -8.65 4.88 25.92
CA LEU A 577 -7.53 3.98 26.18
C LEU A 577 -6.83 3.49 24.91
N TYR A 578 -7.42 3.72 23.74
CA TYR A 578 -6.74 3.56 22.45
C TYR A 578 -5.53 4.50 22.28
N GLY A 579 -5.44 5.56 23.10
CA GLY A 579 -4.24 6.36 23.27
C GLY A 579 -3.92 7.27 22.08
N ASP A 580 -2.63 7.54 21.88
CA ASP A 580 -2.15 8.58 20.96
C ASP A 580 -2.39 8.26 19.47
N LYS A 581 -2.69 6.99 19.13
CA LYS A 581 -3.14 6.60 17.79
C LYS A 581 -4.39 7.35 17.36
N LEU A 582 -5.26 7.72 18.30
CA LEU A 582 -6.45 8.53 18.01
C LEU A 582 -6.10 9.95 17.55
N ALA A 583 -4.86 10.41 17.77
CA ALA A 583 -4.46 11.77 17.50
C ALA A 583 -5.50 12.75 18.09
N ALA A 584 -6.02 13.68 17.30
CA ALA A 584 -7.01 14.62 17.81
C ALA A 584 -8.39 14.01 18.08
N MET A 585 -8.69 12.83 17.53
CA MET A 585 -9.91 12.08 17.83
C MET A 585 -9.98 11.51 19.25
N LEU A 586 -8.94 11.71 20.06
CA LEU A 586 -8.99 11.41 21.50
C LEU A 586 -10.13 12.17 22.21
N ASN A 587 -10.52 13.35 21.72
CA ASN A 587 -11.62 14.14 22.27
C ASN A 587 -13.02 13.66 21.82
N ASP A 588 -13.10 12.68 20.91
CA ASP A 588 -14.37 12.16 20.39
C ASP A 588 -15.12 11.36 21.45
N CYS A 589 -16.13 12.01 22.04
CA CYS A 589 -17.01 11.43 23.05
C CYS A 589 -18.46 11.55 22.59
N GLY A 590 -19.32 10.70 23.12
CA GLY A 590 -20.72 10.63 22.71
C GLY A 590 -21.60 11.76 23.23
N SER A 591 -22.90 11.53 23.15
CA SER A 591 -23.93 12.44 23.63
C SER A 591 -23.77 12.78 25.11
N ASP A 592 -24.26 13.98 25.47
CA ASP A 592 -24.33 14.42 26.86
C ASP A 592 -25.47 13.70 27.60
N ILE A 593 -25.33 13.53 28.92
CA ILE A 593 -26.31 12.86 29.78
C ILE A 593 -27.73 13.41 29.66
N VAL A 594 -27.89 14.67 29.25
CA VAL A 594 -29.21 15.25 28.97
C VAL A 594 -29.95 14.57 27.83
N ASP A 595 -29.22 13.98 26.89
CA ASP A 595 -29.74 13.31 25.70
C ASP A 595 -29.84 11.78 25.86
N TRP A 596 -29.25 11.21 26.92
CA TRP A 596 -29.34 9.79 27.20
C TRP A 596 -30.79 9.38 27.48
N ASP A 597 -31.18 8.20 27.02
CA ASP A 597 -32.50 7.67 27.36
C ASP A 597 -32.62 7.36 28.87
N THR A 598 -33.85 7.09 29.32
CA THR A 598 -34.10 6.88 30.76
C THR A 598 -33.46 5.59 31.29
N SER A 599 -33.42 4.53 30.47
CA SER A 599 -32.79 3.26 30.84
C SER A 599 -31.29 3.40 31.00
N LEU A 600 -30.64 4.05 30.04
CA LEU A 600 -29.20 4.31 30.00
C LEU A 600 -28.76 5.22 31.14
N ARG A 601 -29.60 6.18 31.53
CA ARG A 601 -29.33 7.03 32.70
C ARG A 601 -29.41 6.29 34.02
N ASN A 602 -30.22 5.23 34.14
CA ASN A 602 -30.40 4.52 35.41
C ASN A 602 -30.66 5.46 36.63
N GLY A 603 -31.41 6.55 36.39
CA GLY A 603 -31.70 7.58 37.40
C GLY A 603 -30.60 8.65 37.62
N LEU A 604 -29.47 8.56 36.93
CA LEU A 604 -28.43 9.58 36.89
C LEU A 604 -28.91 10.88 36.23
N SER A 605 -28.32 11.98 36.67
CA SER A 605 -28.49 13.30 36.07
C SER A 605 -27.18 14.08 36.16
N GLY A 606 -27.03 15.14 35.39
CA GLY A 606 -25.77 15.88 35.40
C GLY A 606 -25.68 16.95 34.33
N THR A 607 -24.48 17.49 34.18
CA THR A 607 -24.10 18.47 33.15
C THR A 607 -22.69 18.16 32.67
N ASN A 608 -22.44 18.24 31.36
CA ASN A 608 -21.15 17.94 30.74
C ASN A 608 -20.65 16.53 31.12
N VAL A 609 -21.56 15.55 31.05
CA VAL A 609 -21.26 14.13 31.28
C VAL A 609 -21.48 13.41 29.97
N ARG A 610 -20.45 12.79 29.42
CA ARG A 610 -20.41 12.30 28.05
C ARG A 610 -20.22 10.79 28.00
N GLN A 611 -20.81 10.15 27.01
CA GLN A 611 -20.57 8.73 26.80
C GLN A 611 -19.14 8.48 26.34
N ARG A 612 -18.56 7.40 26.85
CA ARG A 612 -17.47 6.65 26.23
C ARG A 612 -17.91 5.17 26.22
N PRO A 613 -17.39 4.33 25.32
CA PRO A 613 -17.74 2.92 25.32
C PRO A 613 -17.40 2.27 26.68
N GLY A 614 -18.42 1.88 27.44
CA GLY A 614 -18.30 1.19 28.73
C GLY A 614 -18.00 2.06 29.95
N TYR A 615 -17.92 3.38 29.83
CA TYR A 615 -17.68 4.28 30.98
C TYR A 615 -18.09 5.73 30.68
N ALA A 616 -18.23 6.57 31.71
CA ALA A 616 -18.62 7.97 31.52
C ALA A 616 -17.42 8.92 31.61
N GLN A 617 -17.40 9.95 30.76
CA GLN A 617 -16.48 11.08 30.90
C GLN A 617 -17.18 12.24 31.63
N ILE A 618 -16.57 12.74 32.69
CA ILE A 618 -17.00 13.93 33.43
C ILE A 618 -16.17 15.11 32.96
N GLY A 619 -16.84 16.19 32.54
CA GLY A 619 -16.20 17.34 31.92
C GLY A 619 -16.10 17.20 30.40
N TYR A 620 -16.08 18.33 29.70
CA TYR A 620 -16.14 18.36 28.25
C TYR A 620 -15.28 19.47 27.64
N VAL A 621 -14.74 19.22 26.46
CA VAL A 621 -14.09 20.22 25.62
C VAL A 621 -14.70 20.11 24.22
N GLU A 622 -15.27 21.20 23.73
CA GLU A 622 -15.69 21.27 22.33
C GLU A 622 -14.45 21.34 21.44
N SER A 623 -14.36 20.39 20.51
CA SER A 623 -13.18 20.20 19.65
C SER A 623 -13.51 20.21 18.17
N GLN A 624 -14.80 20.12 17.80
CA GLN A 624 -15.22 20.20 16.41
C GLN A 624 -15.26 21.64 15.93
N ALA A 625 -14.63 21.91 14.80
CA ALA A 625 -14.48 23.27 14.27
C ALA A 625 -13.92 24.30 15.30
N VAL A 626 -13.11 23.85 16.27
CA VAL A 626 -12.38 24.68 17.23
C VAL A 626 -10.89 24.37 17.15
N ALA A 627 -10.04 25.41 17.17
CA ALA A 627 -8.59 25.22 17.20
C ALA A 627 -8.14 24.73 18.59
N ARG A 628 -7.15 23.83 18.66
CA ARG A 628 -6.64 23.26 19.92
C ARG A 628 -6.19 24.30 20.96
N ALA A 629 -5.61 25.41 20.52
CA ALA A 629 -5.20 26.51 21.39
C ALA A 629 -6.38 27.21 22.10
N ASP A 630 -7.56 27.14 21.49
CA ASP A 630 -8.79 27.81 21.93
C ASP A 630 -9.72 26.87 22.71
N TYR A 631 -9.27 25.64 23.02
CA TYR A 631 -10.03 24.71 23.83
C TYR A 631 -10.37 25.33 25.20
N VAL A 632 -11.62 25.13 25.60
CA VAL A 632 -12.16 25.56 26.89
C VAL A 632 -12.75 24.36 27.59
N ASN A 633 -12.28 24.10 28.80
CA ASN A 633 -12.83 23.09 29.68
C ASN A 633 -14.21 23.52 30.20
N GLN A 634 -15.20 22.66 30.01
CA GLN A 634 -16.51 22.75 30.64
C GLN A 634 -16.52 21.77 31.82
N VAL A 635 -16.55 22.30 33.05
CA VAL A 635 -16.58 21.48 34.27
C VAL A 635 -17.85 20.62 34.27
N GLY A 636 -17.68 19.33 34.50
CA GLY A 636 -18.78 18.37 34.57
C GLY A 636 -19.20 18.03 35.98
N ALA A 637 -20.46 17.64 36.12
CA ALA A 637 -21.03 17.14 37.37
C ALA A 637 -22.01 16.00 37.09
N LEU A 638 -21.79 14.85 37.72
CA LEU A 638 -22.67 13.69 37.70
C LEU A 638 -23.33 13.51 39.06
N LEU A 639 -24.65 13.31 39.07
CA LEU A 639 -25.46 13.14 40.26
C LEU A 639 -26.20 11.79 40.20
N THR A 640 -25.98 10.96 41.22
CA THR A 640 -26.70 9.70 41.44
C THR A 640 -28.18 9.93 41.80
N PRO A 641 -29.07 8.95 41.58
CA PRO A 641 -30.41 9.00 42.16
C PRO A 641 -30.35 8.98 43.69
N ALA A 642 -31.48 9.27 44.34
CA ALA A 642 -31.58 9.06 45.79
C ALA A 642 -31.32 7.59 46.11
N LEU A 643 -30.33 7.33 46.98
CA LEU A 643 -29.84 5.99 47.29
C LEU A 643 -30.86 5.11 48.03
N GLY A 644 -31.92 5.71 48.59
CA GLY A 644 -33.03 4.99 49.21
C GLY A 644 -32.68 4.22 50.49
N ALA A 645 -31.46 4.39 51.01
CA ALA A 645 -30.96 3.70 52.20
C ALA A 645 -30.39 4.70 53.22
N ALA A 646 -30.64 4.44 54.50
CA ALA A 646 -30.13 5.23 55.61
C ALA A 646 -29.09 4.46 56.44
N GLY A 647 -28.24 5.17 57.17
CA GLY A 647 -27.19 4.60 58.02
C GLY A 647 -25.79 4.85 57.46
N THR A 648 -24.86 3.95 57.73
CA THR A 648 -23.54 3.96 57.10
C THR A 648 -23.64 3.24 55.76
N LEU A 649 -23.11 3.86 54.70
CA LEU A 649 -23.01 3.27 53.37
C LEU A 649 -21.54 3.26 52.93
N LYS A 650 -21.17 2.31 52.07
CA LYS A 650 -19.86 2.27 51.42
C LYS A 650 -20.02 2.57 49.94
N LEU A 651 -19.32 3.59 49.48
CA LEU A 651 -19.14 3.90 48.07
C LEU A 651 -17.83 3.27 47.60
N SER A 652 -17.89 2.58 46.46
CA SER A 652 -16.73 2.24 45.63
C SER A 652 -16.97 2.72 44.21
N PHE A 653 -15.94 3.18 43.51
CA PHE A 653 -16.01 3.51 42.09
C PHE A 653 -14.61 3.48 41.49
N ARG A 654 -14.52 3.39 40.17
CA ARG A 654 -13.28 3.52 39.41
C ARG A 654 -13.18 4.90 38.80
N ALA A 655 -11.98 5.47 38.81
CA ALA A 655 -11.73 6.75 38.16
C ALA A 655 -10.33 6.86 37.54
N MET A 656 -10.24 7.68 36.51
CA MET A 656 -9.00 7.99 35.79
C MET A 656 -9.04 9.45 35.30
N ALA A 657 -7.93 10.18 35.39
CA ALA A 657 -7.82 11.54 34.89
C ALA A 657 -7.54 11.57 33.39
N TYR A 658 -8.04 12.61 32.70
CA TYR A 658 -7.76 12.81 31.28
C TYR A 658 -6.34 13.34 31.07
N LYS A 659 -5.66 12.85 30.03
CA LYS A 659 -4.40 13.40 29.55
C LYS A 659 -4.35 13.38 28.03
N THR A 660 -4.06 14.53 27.45
CA THR A 660 -3.76 14.63 26.02
C THR A 660 -2.49 13.85 25.71
N CYS A 661 -2.62 12.61 25.21
CA CYS A 661 -1.50 11.78 24.75
C CYS A 661 -1.08 12.06 23.31
N SER A 662 -1.97 12.69 22.55
CA SER A 662 -1.81 13.01 21.13
C SER A 662 -1.08 14.35 20.88
N ASP A 663 -0.10 14.69 21.71
CA ASP A 663 0.67 15.94 21.59
C ASP A 663 2.15 15.69 21.29
N ARG A 664 2.72 16.48 20.38
CA ARG A 664 4.05 16.22 19.81
C ARG A 664 5.13 16.80 20.73
N PRO A 665 6.26 16.11 20.97
CA PRO A 665 7.31 16.57 21.90
C PRO A 665 8.00 17.92 21.55
N LYS A 666 7.67 18.56 20.43
CA LYS A 666 8.33 19.77 19.90
C LYS A 666 7.36 20.83 19.32
N ALA A 667 6.06 20.75 19.59
CA ALA A 667 5.14 21.81 19.18
C ALA A 667 5.48 23.14 19.89
N LYS A 668 5.39 24.30 19.21
CA LYS A 668 5.79 25.60 19.79
C LYS A 668 4.78 26.75 19.62
N ALA A 669 3.83 26.65 18.69
CA ALA A 669 2.76 27.63 18.49
C ALA A 669 1.42 26.89 18.50
N GLY A 670 0.41 27.40 19.21
CA GLY A 670 -0.94 26.82 19.18
C GLY A 670 -1.14 25.49 19.93
N GLU A 671 -0.27 25.14 20.88
CA GLU A 671 -0.43 23.96 21.74
C GLU A 671 -1.73 24.03 22.56
N PRO A 672 -2.41 22.90 22.81
CA PRO A 672 -3.55 22.93 23.69
C PRO A 672 -3.09 23.24 25.12
N LYS A 673 -3.93 23.98 25.85
CA LYS A 673 -3.67 24.33 27.25
C LYS A 673 -3.60 23.10 28.16
N ASP A 674 -4.26 22.00 27.76
CA ASP A 674 -4.37 20.74 28.49
C ASP A 674 -3.18 19.77 28.33
N LYS A 675 -2.11 20.14 27.62
CA LYS A 675 -1.01 19.20 27.27
C LYS A 675 -0.32 18.54 28.46
N LYS A 676 -0.41 19.14 29.64
CA LYS A 676 0.18 18.60 30.88
C LYS A 676 -0.71 17.54 31.54
N GLY A 677 -1.91 17.33 31.03
CA GLY A 677 -2.99 16.59 31.66
C GLY A 677 -3.98 17.51 32.35
N ASP A 678 -5.19 16.99 32.49
CA ASP A 678 -6.25 17.60 33.29
C ASP A 678 -5.96 17.38 34.78
N LEU A 679 -6.75 18.02 35.66
CA LEU A 679 -6.66 17.81 37.10
C LEU A 679 -6.71 16.32 37.44
N THR A 680 -5.78 15.90 38.29
CA THR A 680 -5.73 14.54 38.84
C THR A 680 -6.47 14.44 40.16
N SER A 681 -7.40 15.36 40.39
CA SER A 681 -8.24 15.40 41.58
C SER A 681 -9.70 15.61 41.23
N ILE A 682 -10.56 14.99 42.02
CA ILE A 682 -12.01 15.05 41.88
C ILE A 682 -12.65 15.34 43.23
N VAL A 683 -13.93 15.68 43.20
CA VAL A 683 -14.73 16.03 44.36
C VAL A 683 -15.95 15.13 44.41
N VAL A 684 -16.14 14.47 45.54
CA VAL A 684 -17.36 13.73 45.87
C VAL A 684 -18.11 14.51 46.94
N GLU A 685 -19.37 14.84 46.65
CA GLU A 685 -20.25 15.55 47.59
C GLU A 685 -21.46 14.72 47.97
N VAL A 686 -21.85 14.82 49.24
CA VAL A 686 -23.04 14.21 49.81
C VAL A 686 -24.15 15.25 49.86
N ILE A 687 -25.24 14.98 49.14
CA ILE A 687 -26.43 15.84 49.06
C ILE A 687 -27.59 15.11 49.73
N GLY A 688 -28.49 15.83 50.41
CA GLY A 688 -29.68 15.22 50.99
C GLY A 688 -29.45 14.43 52.29
N GLY A 689 -28.29 14.60 52.94
CA GLY A 689 -27.97 14.07 54.27
C GLY A 689 -26.81 13.06 54.28
N GLY A 690 -26.03 13.05 55.36
CA GLY A 690 -24.82 12.23 55.53
C GLY A 690 -23.51 12.99 55.33
N THR A 691 -22.38 12.36 55.64
CA THR A 691 -21.03 12.95 55.58
C THR A 691 -19.96 11.92 55.23
N ILE A 692 -18.88 12.36 54.60
CA ILE A 692 -17.62 11.64 54.42
C ILE A 692 -16.57 12.33 55.30
N ASP A 693 -15.96 11.60 56.23
CA ASP A 693 -15.00 12.16 57.21
C ASP A 693 -15.56 13.38 57.98
N GLY A 694 -16.86 13.38 58.28
CA GLY A 694 -17.55 14.49 58.97
C GLY A 694 -17.85 15.73 58.11
N ALA A 695 -17.56 15.70 56.80
CA ALA A 695 -17.88 16.78 55.86
C ALA A 695 -18.85 16.30 54.77
N THR A 696 -19.60 17.23 54.16
CA THR A 696 -20.47 16.90 53.01
C THR A 696 -19.71 16.89 51.68
N ARG A 697 -18.39 17.07 51.72
CA ARG A 697 -17.54 17.22 50.55
C ARG A 697 -16.17 16.61 50.82
N LYS A 698 -15.69 15.78 49.90
CA LYS A 698 -14.39 15.12 49.96
C LYS A 698 -13.65 15.32 48.64
N VAL A 699 -12.41 15.77 48.73
CA VAL A 699 -11.47 15.77 47.59
C VAL A 699 -10.73 14.44 47.58
N ILE A 700 -10.61 13.86 46.38
CA ILE A 700 -9.79 12.68 46.10
C ILE A 700 -8.72 13.12 45.12
N ASP A 701 -7.46 12.97 45.50
CA ASP A 701 -6.30 13.37 44.71
C ASP A 701 -5.56 12.14 44.17
N GLY A 702 -4.74 12.35 43.14
CA GLY A 702 -3.82 11.34 42.63
C GLY A 702 -4.46 10.34 41.68
N LEU A 703 -5.47 10.77 40.91
CA LEU A 703 -5.99 9.96 39.80
C LEU A 703 -4.89 9.65 38.79
N SER A 704 -4.78 8.38 38.42
CA SER A 704 -3.92 7.95 37.33
C SER A 704 -4.39 8.54 36.00
N THR A 705 -3.45 8.74 35.07
CA THR A 705 -3.74 9.18 33.69
C THR A 705 -3.60 8.05 32.67
N THR A 706 -3.30 6.84 33.13
CA THR A 706 -2.98 5.69 32.28
C THR A 706 -3.81 4.45 32.58
N GLN A 707 -4.57 4.43 33.67
CA GLN A 707 -5.42 3.31 34.06
C GLN A 707 -6.52 3.79 35.02
N PHE A 708 -7.60 3.00 35.12
CA PHE A 708 -8.59 3.16 36.17
C PHE A 708 -8.07 2.61 37.51
N ASP A 709 -8.15 3.43 38.55
CA ASP A 709 -7.91 3.01 39.92
C ASP A 709 -9.24 2.95 40.69
N THR A 710 -9.34 2.05 41.68
CA THR A 710 -10.54 1.92 42.52
C THR A 710 -10.42 2.78 43.77
N TYR A 711 -11.45 3.58 44.02
CA TYR A 711 -11.56 4.45 45.18
C TYR A 711 -12.73 3.99 46.06
N SER A 712 -12.56 4.07 47.38
CA SER A 712 -13.61 3.70 48.33
C SER A 712 -13.77 4.75 49.42
N LEU A 713 -15.02 5.14 49.69
CA LEU A 713 -15.40 6.11 50.72
C LEU A 713 -16.49 5.54 51.62
N THR A 714 -16.51 5.98 52.88
CA THR A 714 -17.60 5.68 53.81
C THR A 714 -18.48 6.92 53.95
N ILE A 715 -19.79 6.73 53.80
CA ILE A 715 -20.81 7.76 53.97
C ILE A 715 -21.51 7.49 55.30
N ASP A 716 -21.22 8.30 56.30
CA ASP A 716 -21.85 8.21 57.60
C ASP A 716 -23.16 8.97 57.63
N GLN A 717 -24.12 8.47 58.41
CA GLN A 717 -25.41 9.13 58.65
C GLN A 717 -26.19 9.45 57.36
N ALA A 718 -26.07 8.61 56.33
CA ALA A 718 -26.89 8.69 55.13
C ALA A 718 -28.37 8.61 55.50
N THR A 719 -29.20 9.27 54.70
CA THR A 719 -30.66 9.23 54.77
C THR A 719 -31.20 8.63 53.47
N ALA A 720 -32.49 8.29 53.44
CA ALA A 720 -33.12 7.79 52.21
C ALA A 720 -33.05 8.78 51.03
N SER A 721 -32.87 10.08 51.28
CA SER A 721 -32.69 11.12 50.27
C SER A 721 -31.22 11.40 49.92
N THR A 722 -30.27 10.65 50.48
CA THR A 722 -28.86 10.86 50.18
C THR A 722 -28.58 10.61 48.69
N GLN A 723 -27.88 11.55 48.07
CA GLN A 723 -27.35 11.48 46.72
C GLN A 723 -25.86 11.83 46.76
N LEU A 724 -25.14 11.34 45.76
CA LEU A 724 -23.72 11.63 45.55
C LEU A 724 -23.53 12.42 44.27
N ARG A 725 -22.82 13.54 44.38
CA ARG A 725 -22.37 14.35 43.24
C ARG A 725 -20.88 14.17 43.03
N PHE A 726 -20.49 13.77 41.83
CA PHE A 726 -19.12 13.67 41.35
C PHE A 726 -18.81 14.86 40.45
N THR A 727 -17.79 15.64 40.77
CA THR A 727 -17.42 16.88 40.04
C THR A 727 -15.92 17.17 40.20
N SER A 728 -15.44 18.24 39.59
CA SER A 728 -14.09 18.77 39.77
C SER A 728 -14.12 20.20 40.31
N ASP A 729 -13.00 20.64 40.90
CA ASP A 729 -12.80 21.98 41.48
C ASP A 729 -11.86 22.83 40.59
N ALA A 730 -12.10 22.83 39.29
CA ALA A 730 -11.22 23.50 38.33
C ALA A 730 -11.28 25.03 38.45
N ALA A 731 -10.12 25.69 38.44
CA ALA A 731 -10.07 27.13 38.21
C ALA A 731 -10.39 27.45 36.73
N ALA A 732 -10.59 28.73 36.41
CA ALA A 732 -11.04 29.18 35.09
C ALA A 732 -10.13 28.77 33.91
N ASP A 733 -8.84 28.52 34.16
CA ASP A 733 -7.87 28.11 33.15
C ASP A 733 -7.45 26.63 33.29
N ASP A 734 -8.01 25.91 34.26
CA ASP A 734 -7.70 24.50 34.49
C ASP A 734 -8.61 23.58 33.68
N PHE A 735 -8.03 22.49 33.19
CA PHE A 735 -8.75 21.41 32.53
C PHE A 735 -9.05 20.31 33.54
N SER A 736 -10.24 19.72 33.48
CA SER A 736 -10.71 18.80 34.52
C SER A 736 -11.65 17.73 33.98
N ARG A 737 -11.37 17.23 32.79
CA ARG A 737 -11.98 16.01 32.26
C ARG A 737 -11.38 14.81 32.97
N TRP A 738 -12.23 13.85 33.26
CA TRP A 738 -11.83 12.57 33.85
C TRP A 738 -12.91 11.53 33.55
N PHE A 739 -12.64 10.29 33.88
CA PHE A 739 -13.48 9.15 33.56
C PHE A 739 -13.91 8.48 34.85
N ILE A 740 -15.17 8.03 34.88
CA ILE A 740 -15.76 7.30 35.99
C ILE A 740 -16.39 6.01 35.48
N ASP A 741 -16.22 4.97 36.28
CA ASP A 741 -16.79 3.65 36.02
C ASP A 741 -17.15 2.94 37.34
N ASP A 742 -17.94 1.86 37.28
CA ASP A 742 -18.24 0.94 38.39
C ASP A 742 -18.72 1.62 39.69
N ILE A 743 -19.66 2.57 39.61
CA ILE A 743 -20.21 3.20 40.83
C ILE A 743 -21.02 2.16 41.60
N CYS A 744 -20.54 1.75 42.77
CA CYS A 744 -21.16 0.75 43.61
C CYS A 744 -21.40 1.29 45.02
N ILE A 745 -22.64 1.16 45.50
CA ILE A 745 -23.02 1.51 46.87
C ILE A 745 -23.50 0.27 47.60
N THR A 746 -22.94 0.01 48.78
CA THR A 746 -23.34 -1.08 49.69
C THR A 746 -23.62 -0.54 51.09
N ARG A 747 -24.19 -1.37 51.96
CA ARG A 747 -24.40 -1.05 53.39
C ARG A 747 -23.17 -1.36 54.24
#